data_AF-A0A1R1ANZ8-F1
#
_entry.id   AF-A0A1R1ANZ8-F1
#
_cell.length_a   1.000
_cell.length_b   1.000
_cell.length_c   1.000
_cell.angle_alpha   90.00
_cell.angle_beta   90.00
_cell.angle_gamma   90.00
#
_symmetry.space_group_name_H-M   'P 1'
#
loop_
_entity.id
_entity.type
_entity.pdbx_description
1 polymer ?
#
loop_
_entity_poly.entity_id
_entity_poly.type
_entity_poly.pdbx_seq_one_letter_code
_entity_poly.pdbx_strand_id
1 'polypeptide(L)'
;MIGARTMKAVLFYDPTFPLDGCAPNTEALQKLNSLFKVTDAEGLSAALKEDGVDCLVHLHGSYFPMASWPEILAFVKRGGGLIHAGGAPFKQPVSRDGEQWDVQQEMTAYHQELFIHEALAVDHTRSTELCHNQELPLLQGKEHLFTIEPTFGLILHVTHERDQLNQATGSQGPMNAHIRPLLKGMSADGREVSAPVVLIEHNKGDFAGGRWLFVNQQLTDRFWSGAGADALAEWAAFCARGVTELWIKPSYAVYYEAERPHLTLQAQQIKAAYGYEQSGKQENWSMAISIYKQGEAKAVWEHRLSVSVGSEIEYMSFSVPLSIEPGLYEIVCEAEAESGEKRVLRQGFWGYDRDLLERGTPLAVGRDYFEKNGAPFPIVGMTYMTSDVGRKFVSMPNAAIWDQDMATMKEAGINLIRTGLWTAWRHLMFEDGHASEELLRAVDAFILTAAKHEIEMTFSFFAFAPEAWEGKNPYLDPRSVQAQKRFIAAIVSRHKHTSNVQWDLINEPSLFDHMRIFSGPRSMHDPFEKAAYVNWLKQRHESIGKLQARWNMTSTELPDFEAVTLPEQTDIAFDIQDVKKLKKNTRWLDYTRFTMDMHNRWVGELTATIHAISPRQLVTVGQDEALGMGPRPSPLIYAESVDYTTVHTWWLNDRLLWDSVYGKDPSKPTLIQETGIMYVEMPDNRAKRSEEELRNILERKYAYAFAAGGAGAVQWLWNTNYFMDNVCESNIGALRADGTQKPEADVSYDFGKFIGQISSLFEERQLEEIAVVFPYSNDFSSRRFACEATGNLTRVLGYEMKLPHRGIGEFHLETLQRDKPKLIIVPSAHNFSDAALTELLAHVEAHGGTLLFTGPIGLDEYWKPTSRAESIVGPYRLSNISREETLQIGERTFKASFGGKKIGELNKEIALDSSGSYSDGISTVRTVAHGLGKVMWCPLPLELNERTDALIALYEAALHEAEDLKPGIVWEAGGDHPGIFGSKLQFKQGSLYTFISEAGMDCPITVRDAETNKSYSFVLESERSVLFATDLEGNVLASYRDIIV
;
A
#
# COMPACT_ATOMS: atom_id res chain seq x y z
N MET A 1 -0.41 24.03 53.41
CA MET A 1 0.68 24.65 52.62
C MET A 1 1.94 23.82 52.80
N ILE A 2 2.18 22.88 51.89
CA ILE A 2 3.39 22.06 51.82
C ILE A 2 3.99 22.39 50.46
N GLY A 3 5.18 22.98 50.44
CA GLY A 3 5.76 23.63 49.26
C GLY A 3 5.83 22.72 48.03
N ALA A 4 5.38 23.23 46.89
CA ALA A 4 5.63 22.63 45.60
C ALA A 4 7.15 22.58 45.39
N ARG A 5 7.68 21.42 44.99
CA ARG A 5 9.06 21.29 44.54
C ARG A 5 9.21 22.16 43.29
N THR A 6 10.05 23.18 43.35
CA THR A 6 10.37 24.01 42.19
C THR A 6 11.08 23.15 41.14
N MET A 7 10.60 23.21 39.89
CA MET A 7 11.21 22.51 38.75
C MET A 7 12.70 22.82 38.66
N LYS A 8 13.54 21.80 38.45
CA LYS A 8 14.94 21.99 38.04
C LYS A 8 15.08 21.70 36.56
N ALA A 9 15.24 22.75 35.75
CA ALA A 9 15.49 22.62 34.32
C ALA A 9 16.91 23.07 33.96
N VAL A 10 17.57 22.27 33.13
CA VAL A 10 18.88 22.57 32.54
C VAL A 10 18.64 23.12 31.15
N LEU A 11 19.29 24.23 30.82
CA LEU A 11 19.23 24.83 29.49
C LEU A 11 20.62 24.77 28.86
N PHE A 12 20.74 24.07 27.74
CA PHE A 12 21.95 24.06 26.93
C PHE A 12 21.96 25.26 25.99
N TYR A 13 22.84 26.22 26.28
CA TYR A 13 23.15 27.36 25.42
C TYR A 13 24.61 27.78 25.61
N ASP A 14 25.40 27.65 24.56
CA ASP A 14 26.79 28.04 24.48
C ASP A 14 26.96 29.05 23.32
N PRO A 15 27.27 30.33 23.60
CA PRO A 15 27.39 31.35 22.55
C PRO A 15 28.54 31.09 21.56
N THR A 16 29.45 30.17 21.86
CA THR A 16 30.54 29.77 20.96
C THR A 16 30.21 28.53 20.13
N PHE A 17 29.18 27.77 20.53
CA PHE A 17 28.78 26.54 19.88
C PHE A 17 27.90 26.82 18.66
N PRO A 18 27.94 25.98 17.61
CA PRO A 18 27.10 26.14 16.41
C PRO A 18 25.61 26.25 16.77
N LEU A 19 24.88 27.15 16.10
CA LEU A 19 23.49 27.46 16.37
C LEU A 19 22.73 27.64 15.05
N ASP A 20 21.56 27.00 14.95
CA ASP A 20 20.58 27.28 13.91
C ASP A 20 19.66 28.46 14.32
N GLY A 21 19.44 29.40 13.41
CA GLY A 21 18.56 30.56 13.64
C GLY A 21 19.19 31.70 14.46
N CYS A 22 18.34 32.49 15.11
CA CYS A 22 18.74 33.68 15.88
C CYS A 22 19.12 33.33 17.33
N ALA A 23 20.23 33.88 17.81
CA ALA A 23 20.61 33.78 19.22
C ALA A 23 19.66 34.58 20.12
N PRO A 24 19.46 34.16 21.40
CA PRO A 24 18.66 34.93 22.33
C PRO A 24 19.26 36.32 22.55
N ASN A 25 18.42 37.35 22.49
CA ASN A 25 18.83 38.72 22.78
C ASN A 25 19.22 38.91 24.26
N THR A 26 19.87 40.02 24.61
CA THR A 26 20.39 40.25 25.98
C THR A 26 19.31 40.15 27.06
N GLU A 27 18.11 40.65 26.80
CA GLU A 27 16.99 40.58 27.74
C GLU A 27 16.51 39.14 27.92
N ALA A 28 16.34 38.40 26.83
CA ALA A 28 16.00 36.99 26.84
C ALA A 28 17.07 36.16 27.59
N LEU A 29 18.37 36.40 27.35
CA LEU A 29 19.45 35.70 28.07
C LEU A 29 19.43 35.97 29.57
N GLN A 30 19.25 37.23 29.99
CA GLN A 30 19.12 37.55 31.42
C GLN A 30 17.93 36.82 32.05
N LYS A 31 16.82 36.74 31.31
CA LYS A 31 15.62 36.05 31.74
C LYS A 31 15.85 34.54 31.83
N LEU A 32 16.42 33.91 30.80
CA LEU A 32 16.76 32.48 30.78
C LEU A 32 17.70 32.11 31.94
N ASN A 33 18.69 32.94 32.25
CA ASN A 33 19.59 32.73 33.39
C ASN A 33 18.88 32.78 34.76
N SER A 34 17.73 33.46 34.86
CA SER A 34 16.94 33.48 36.10
C SER A 34 15.94 32.32 36.20
N LEU A 35 15.58 31.70 35.07
CA LEU A 35 14.59 30.63 34.97
C LEU A 35 15.22 29.22 34.92
N PHE A 36 16.43 29.10 34.37
CA PHE A 36 17.10 27.84 34.08
C PHE A 36 18.52 27.80 34.64
N LYS A 37 19.02 26.59 34.86
CA LYS A 37 20.45 26.35 34.97
C LYS A 37 21.04 26.30 33.55
N VAL A 38 21.56 27.43 33.08
CA VAL A 38 22.23 27.52 31.77
C VAL A 38 23.60 26.84 31.85
N THR A 39 23.91 25.98 30.88
CA THR A 39 25.18 25.27 30.74
C THR A 39 25.71 25.37 29.31
N ASP A 40 27.04 25.36 29.18
CA ASP A 40 27.73 25.25 27.91
C ASP A 40 27.93 23.79 27.49
N ALA A 41 28.61 23.57 26.36
CA ALA A 41 28.80 22.25 25.77
C ALA A 41 29.66 21.32 26.63
N GLU A 42 30.58 21.85 27.44
CA GLU A 42 31.44 21.05 28.33
C GLU A 42 30.74 20.71 29.65
N GLY A 43 29.89 21.62 30.15
CA GLY A 43 29.14 21.45 31.38
C GLY A 43 27.89 20.57 31.26
N LEU A 44 27.36 20.36 30.05
CA LEU A 44 26.06 19.70 29.83
C LEU A 44 25.97 18.30 30.45
N SER A 45 26.97 17.45 30.22
CA SER A 45 27.01 16.09 30.79
C SER A 45 27.00 16.10 32.32
N ALA A 46 27.72 17.04 32.95
CA ALA A 46 27.75 17.17 34.41
C ALA A 46 26.40 17.67 34.94
N ALA A 47 25.79 18.66 34.28
CA ALA A 47 24.50 19.20 34.66
C ALA A 47 23.38 18.14 34.60
N LEU A 48 23.33 17.31 33.56
CA LEU A 48 22.31 16.25 33.44
C LEU A 48 22.45 15.12 34.47
N LYS A 49 23.66 14.92 35.01
CA LYS A 49 23.93 13.95 36.09
C LYS A 49 23.45 14.43 37.46
N GLU A 50 23.11 15.71 37.62
CA GLU A 50 22.68 16.23 38.91
C GLU A 50 21.33 15.65 39.35
N ASP A 51 21.22 15.38 40.65
CA ASP A 51 20.00 14.87 41.23
C ASP A 51 18.88 15.92 41.18
N GLY A 52 17.77 15.50 40.60
CA GLY A 52 16.54 16.26 40.57
C GLY A 52 16.30 17.01 39.27
N VAL A 53 17.14 16.89 38.23
CA VAL A 53 16.89 17.53 36.93
C VAL A 53 15.67 16.90 36.28
N ASP A 54 14.65 17.74 36.04
CA ASP A 54 13.34 17.32 35.56
C ASP A 54 13.17 17.58 34.04
N CYS A 55 13.84 18.59 33.47
CA CYS A 55 13.74 18.95 32.06
C CYS A 55 15.08 19.43 31.46
N LEU A 56 15.36 19.05 30.22
CA LEU A 56 16.43 19.61 29.37
C LEU A 56 15.81 20.54 28.32
N VAL A 57 16.33 21.75 28.17
CA VAL A 57 16.03 22.68 27.08
C VAL A 57 17.27 22.80 26.19
N HIS A 58 17.17 22.37 24.94
CA HIS A 58 18.24 22.38 23.95
C HIS A 58 17.95 23.44 22.88
N LEU A 59 18.78 24.48 22.79
CA LEU A 59 18.56 25.63 21.90
C LEU A 59 19.41 25.64 20.62
N HIS A 60 20.28 24.65 20.43
CA HIS A 60 21.27 24.65 19.35
C HIS A 60 20.79 24.04 18.03
N GLY A 61 19.49 23.86 17.84
CA GLY A 61 18.93 23.28 16.61
C GLY A 61 19.55 21.92 16.29
N SER A 62 20.04 21.76 15.06
CA SER A 62 20.61 20.50 14.58
C SER A 62 21.86 20.03 15.32
N TYR A 63 22.54 20.95 16.01
CA TYR A 63 23.87 20.74 16.59
C TYR A 63 23.81 20.29 18.04
N PHE A 64 24.58 19.26 18.40
CA PHE A 64 24.70 18.82 19.80
C PHE A 64 26.10 18.32 20.14
N PRO A 65 26.58 18.46 21.41
CA PRO A 65 27.90 17.99 21.79
C PRO A 65 27.95 16.46 21.77
N MET A 66 28.77 15.88 20.89
CA MET A 66 28.91 14.42 20.76
C MET A 66 29.29 13.76 22.09
N ALA A 67 30.14 14.43 22.88
CA ALA A 67 30.59 13.97 24.19
C ALA A 67 29.47 13.91 25.26
N SER A 68 28.36 14.61 25.05
CA SER A 68 27.22 14.65 25.99
C SER A 68 26.09 13.70 25.63
N TRP A 69 26.18 13.02 24.48
CA TRP A 69 25.14 12.12 24.02
C TRP A 69 24.78 11.01 25.02
N PRO A 70 25.74 10.28 25.64
CA PRO A 70 25.40 9.22 26.59
C PRO A 70 24.54 9.72 27.77
N GLU A 71 24.82 10.93 28.25
CA GLU A 71 24.07 11.58 29.33
C GLU A 71 22.72 12.13 28.89
N ILE A 72 22.63 12.66 27.66
CA ILE A 72 21.34 13.05 27.06
C ILE A 72 20.44 11.83 26.94
N LEU A 73 20.94 10.74 26.36
CA LEU A 73 20.20 9.49 26.19
C LEU A 73 19.79 8.91 27.55
N ALA A 74 20.70 8.84 28.52
CA ALA A 74 20.38 8.35 29.86
C ALA A 74 19.33 9.21 30.56
N PHE A 75 19.36 10.54 30.37
CA PHE A 75 18.39 11.47 30.91
C PHE A 75 16.98 11.25 30.33
N VAL A 76 16.86 11.07 29.01
CA VAL A 76 15.54 10.83 28.40
C VAL A 76 15.03 9.42 28.67
N LYS A 77 15.91 8.40 28.74
CA LYS A 77 15.53 7.02 29.11
C LYS A 77 14.95 6.92 30.51
N ARG A 78 15.40 7.76 31.46
CA ARG A 78 14.78 7.82 32.80
C ARG A 78 13.47 8.65 32.83
N GLY A 79 12.85 8.94 31.70
CA GLY A 79 11.59 9.69 31.60
C GLY A 79 11.74 11.21 31.75
N GLY A 80 12.93 11.76 31.47
CA GLY A 80 13.19 13.20 31.54
C GLY A 80 12.42 14.01 30.48
N GLY A 81 11.94 15.19 30.86
CA GLY A 81 11.29 16.13 29.93
C GLY A 81 12.30 16.74 28.97
N LEU A 82 11.95 16.90 27.70
CA LEU A 82 12.83 17.46 26.68
C LEU A 82 12.12 18.59 25.94
N ILE A 83 12.80 19.73 25.80
CA ILE A 83 12.48 20.74 24.80
C ILE A 83 13.65 20.83 23.87
N HIS A 84 13.40 20.59 22.59
CA HIS A 84 14.38 20.80 21.54
C HIS A 84 13.88 21.90 20.61
N ALA A 85 14.70 22.93 20.37
CA ALA A 85 14.31 24.04 19.51
C ALA A 85 15.42 24.43 18.53
N GLY A 86 15.00 24.81 17.32
CA GLY A 86 15.87 25.38 16.30
C GLY A 86 15.98 24.59 14.99
N GLY A 87 15.16 23.55 14.77
CA GLY A 87 15.22 22.75 13.54
C GLY A 87 15.17 21.25 13.80
N ALA A 88 15.81 20.46 12.92
CA ALA A 88 15.86 19.01 13.04
C ALA A 88 16.58 18.57 14.34
N PRO A 89 15.98 17.72 15.19
CA PRO A 89 16.59 17.38 16.47
C PRO A 89 17.86 16.55 16.32
N PHE A 90 18.94 16.87 17.04
CA PHE A 90 20.14 16.01 17.16
C PHE A 90 20.72 15.43 15.84
N LYS A 91 20.71 16.21 14.76
CA LYS A 91 21.08 15.72 13.42
C LYS A 91 22.59 15.77 13.14
N GLN A 92 23.30 16.75 13.72
CA GLN A 92 24.70 17.04 13.45
C GLN A 92 25.51 17.00 14.76
N PRO A 93 26.27 15.92 15.02
CA PRO A 93 27.13 15.85 16.19
C PRO A 93 28.31 16.83 16.05
N VAL A 94 28.69 17.45 17.15
CA VAL A 94 29.81 18.39 17.20
C VAL A 94 30.85 17.88 18.19
N SER A 95 32.09 17.77 17.72
CA SER A 95 33.26 17.44 18.52
C SER A 95 34.13 18.68 18.74
N ARG A 96 35.02 18.61 19.72
CA ARG A 96 36.02 19.66 19.96
C ARG A 96 37.33 19.28 19.27
N ASP A 97 37.82 20.14 18.38
CA ASP A 97 39.16 20.05 17.78
C ASP A 97 40.00 21.25 18.23
N GLY A 98 40.81 21.03 19.28
CA GLY A 98 41.55 22.11 19.95
C GLY A 98 40.62 23.19 20.54
N GLU A 99 40.72 24.41 20.02
CA GLU A 99 39.89 25.55 20.44
C GLU A 99 38.62 25.73 19.58
N GLN A 100 38.46 24.95 18.50
CA GLN A 100 37.33 25.07 17.57
C GLN A 100 36.34 23.93 17.71
N TRP A 101 35.09 24.21 17.35
CA TRP A 101 34.05 23.21 17.20
C TRP A 101 34.10 22.63 15.80
N ASP A 102 34.18 21.30 15.73
CA ASP A 102 34.16 20.54 14.48
C ASP A 102 32.77 19.91 14.31
N VAL A 103 32.01 20.43 13.35
CA VAL A 103 30.68 19.92 12.99
C VAL A 103 30.86 18.71 12.08
N GLN A 104 30.44 17.55 12.55
CA GLN A 104 30.50 16.33 11.74
C GLN A 104 29.32 16.24 10.76
N GLN A 105 29.35 15.23 9.90
CA GLN A 105 28.29 14.96 8.94
C GLN A 105 26.97 14.61 9.64
N GLU A 106 25.86 14.76 8.92
CA GLU A 106 24.54 14.34 9.40
C GLU A 106 24.52 12.83 9.69
N MET A 107 23.90 12.44 10.81
CA MET A 107 23.81 11.03 11.22
C MET A 107 22.41 10.71 11.79
N THR A 108 21.73 9.71 11.21
CA THR A 108 20.43 9.22 11.70
C THR A 108 20.56 8.31 12.93
N ALA A 109 21.76 7.80 13.24
CA ALA A 109 21.98 6.91 14.37
C ALA A 109 21.51 7.50 15.72
N TYR A 110 21.67 8.81 15.90
CA TYR A 110 21.22 9.53 17.11
C TYR A 110 19.71 9.66 17.17
N HIS A 111 19.03 9.87 16.02
CA HIS A 111 17.57 9.81 15.96
C HIS A 111 17.07 8.41 16.34
N GLN A 112 17.66 7.37 15.76
CA GLN A 112 17.22 5.99 15.92
C GLN A 112 17.30 5.53 17.38
N GLU A 113 18.30 6.00 18.14
CA GLU A 113 18.37 5.76 19.59
C GLU A 113 17.25 6.44 20.39
N LEU A 114 16.52 7.41 19.80
CA LEU A 114 15.34 8.09 20.35
C LEU A 114 14.01 7.58 19.76
N PHE A 115 14.04 6.50 18.97
CA PHE A 115 12.88 5.98 18.21
C PHE A 115 12.28 6.97 17.21
N ILE A 116 13.08 7.95 16.78
CA ILE A 116 12.85 8.77 15.60
C ILE A 116 13.70 8.13 14.50
N HIS A 117 13.13 7.71 13.39
CA HIS A 117 13.96 7.12 12.34
C HIS A 117 14.81 8.18 11.63
N GLU A 118 14.18 9.30 11.29
CA GLU A 118 14.82 10.48 10.68
C GLU A 118 13.89 11.71 10.76
N ALA A 119 14.44 12.90 10.57
CA ALA A 119 13.69 14.15 10.39
C ALA A 119 13.77 14.62 8.92
N LEU A 120 12.62 14.70 8.25
CA LEU A 120 12.53 15.11 6.84
C LEU A 120 12.07 16.55 6.70
N ALA A 121 12.65 17.28 5.75
CA ALA A 121 12.22 18.63 5.43
C ALA A 121 10.78 18.63 4.90
N VAL A 122 9.99 19.60 5.33
CA VAL A 122 8.61 19.82 4.90
C VAL A 122 8.55 21.15 4.16
N ASP A 123 7.86 21.17 3.00
CA ASP A 123 7.64 22.38 2.24
C ASP A 123 6.70 23.35 2.99
N HIS A 124 7.32 24.25 3.75
CA HIS A 124 6.66 25.33 4.48
C HIS A 124 5.88 26.30 3.57
N THR A 125 6.21 26.39 2.27
CA THR A 125 5.55 27.33 1.35
C THR A 125 4.08 26.97 1.08
N ARG A 126 3.68 25.74 1.41
CA ARG A 126 2.29 25.27 1.38
C ARG A 126 1.43 25.89 2.49
N SER A 127 2.05 26.46 3.54
CA SER A 127 1.35 27.08 4.67
C SER A 127 1.10 28.57 4.40
N THR A 128 -0.07 29.05 4.78
CA THR A 128 -0.49 30.46 4.68
C THR A 128 -0.73 31.12 6.04
N GLU A 129 -1.07 30.32 7.06
CA GLU A 129 -1.22 30.75 8.44
C GLU A 129 -0.78 29.67 9.43
N LEU A 130 -0.57 30.05 10.70
CA LEU A 130 -0.25 29.15 11.80
C LEU A 130 -1.38 29.16 12.83
N CYS A 131 -1.85 27.97 13.24
CA CYS A 131 -2.90 27.82 14.24
C CYS A 131 -2.49 26.86 15.37
N HIS A 132 -2.95 27.13 16.59
CA HIS A 132 -2.72 26.23 17.73
C HIS A 132 -3.62 24.99 17.66
N ASN A 133 -3.19 23.92 18.31
CA ASN A 133 -4.05 22.75 18.51
C ASN A 133 -5.13 23.01 19.57
N GLN A 134 -6.39 22.74 19.24
CA GLN A 134 -7.52 22.96 20.15
C GLN A 134 -7.69 21.86 21.22
N GLU A 135 -7.24 20.63 20.94
CA GLU A 135 -7.33 19.51 21.88
C GLU A 135 -6.26 19.56 22.96
N LEU A 136 -5.10 20.13 22.63
CA LEU A 136 -4.02 20.41 23.58
C LEU A 136 -3.55 21.86 23.42
N PRO A 137 -4.26 22.84 24.01
CA PRO A 137 -4.10 24.27 23.74
C PRO A 137 -2.87 24.91 24.42
N LEU A 138 -1.73 24.22 24.49
CA LEU A 138 -0.50 24.72 25.13
C LEU A 138 0.05 26.00 24.45
N LEU A 139 -0.17 26.12 23.15
CA LEU A 139 0.24 27.27 22.34
C LEU A 139 -0.88 28.28 22.06
N GLN A 140 -2.04 28.13 22.70
CA GLN A 140 -3.11 29.11 22.56
C GLN A 140 -2.63 30.50 22.98
N GLY A 141 -2.76 31.48 22.09
CA GLY A 141 -2.29 32.86 22.29
C GLY A 141 -0.78 33.06 22.10
N LYS A 142 -0.02 32.01 21.75
CA LYS A 142 1.44 32.03 21.54
C LYS A 142 1.84 31.85 20.07
N GLU A 143 0.88 31.80 19.15
CA GLU A 143 1.11 31.66 17.71
C GLU A 143 1.95 32.82 17.17
N HIS A 144 1.77 34.01 17.75
CA HIS A 144 2.51 35.22 17.40
C HIS A 144 4.03 35.13 17.66
N LEU A 145 4.50 34.13 18.42
CA LEU A 145 5.93 33.87 18.63
C LEU A 145 6.61 33.34 17.37
N PHE A 146 5.83 32.82 16.41
CA PHE A 146 6.34 32.11 15.24
C PHE A 146 6.03 32.84 13.93
N THR A 147 6.81 32.50 12.92
CA THR A 147 6.60 32.80 11.51
C THR A 147 6.57 31.48 10.75
N ILE A 148 6.01 31.50 9.54
CA ILE A 148 6.09 30.35 8.62
C ILE A 148 7.55 30.28 8.13
N GLU A 149 8.26 29.25 8.56
CA GLU A 149 9.68 29.02 8.30
C GLU A 149 9.88 27.57 7.82
N PRO A 150 11.02 27.25 7.17
CA PRO A 150 11.40 25.86 6.91
C PRO A 150 11.28 24.99 8.16
N THR A 151 10.64 23.84 8.02
CA THR A 151 10.35 22.94 9.14
C THR A 151 10.57 21.47 8.79
N PHE A 152 10.53 20.60 9.80
CA PHE A 152 10.79 19.17 9.67
C PHE A 152 9.65 18.32 10.23
N GLY A 153 9.28 17.28 9.48
CA GLY A 153 8.42 16.18 9.94
C GLY A 153 9.26 15.06 10.53
N LEU A 154 8.76 14.40 11.57
CA LEU A 154 9.46 13.30 12.24
C LEU A 154 8.92 11.96 11.74
N ILE A 155 9.83 11.11 11.22
CA ILE A 155 9.54 9.71 10.96
C ILE A 155 9.73 8.95 12.27
N LEU A 156 8.72 8.18 12.69
CA LEU A 156 8.71 7.53 13.99
C LEU A 156 8.74 6.01 13.87
N HIS A 157 9.51 5.37 14.75
CA HIS A 157 9.56 3.91 14.92
C HIS A 157 9.47 3.59 16.42
N VAL A 158 8.35 3.94 17.05
CA VAL A 158 8.21 4.00 18.51
C VAL A 158 8.21 2.64 19.21
N THR A 159 8.17 1.54 18.46
CA THR A 159 8.18 0.17 18.99
C THR A 159 8.91 -0.76 18.04
N HIS A 160 9.69 -1.67 18.62
CA HIS A 160 10.38 -2.74 17.89
C HIS A 160 9.84 -4.13 18.31
N GLU A 161 8.73 -4.16 19.06
CA GLU A 161 8.10 -5.38 19.54
C GLU A 161 6.80 -5.67 18.79
N ARG A 162 6.47 -6.95 18.65
CA ARG A 162 5.17 -7.41 18.14
C ARG A 162 4.25 -7.74 19.28
N ASP A 163 2.97 -7.38 19.15
CA ASP A 163 1.95 -7.84 20.08
C ASP A 163 1.39 -9.24 19.73
N GLN A 164 1.48 -9.69 18.47
CA GLN A 164 1.12 -11.05 18.04
C GLN A 164 2.36 -11.88 17.67
N LEU A 165 2.90 -12.65 18.63
CA LEU A 165 4.13 -13.45 18.45
C LEU A 165 4.02 -14.56 17.39
N ASN A 166 2.81 -15.07 17.13
CA ASN A 166 2.58 -16.15 16.16
C ASN A 166 2.31 -15.64 14.74
N GLN A 167 2.41 -14.33 14.49
CA GLN A 167 2.24 -13.74 13.16
C GLN A 167 3.60 -13.34 12.58
N ALA A 168 3.89 -13.83 11.37
CA ALA A 168 5.16 -13.60 10.69
C ALA A 168 5.35 -12.14 10.22
N THR A 169 4.28 -11.47 9.82
CA THR A 169 4.25 -10.04 9.50
C THR A 169 2.88 -9.44 9.81
N GLY A 170 2.79 -8.11 9.78
CA GLY A 170 1.53 -7.38 9.87
C GLY A 170 0.93 -7.24 11.27
N SER A 171 1.63 -7.76 12.29
CA SER A 171 1.35 -7.43 13.68
C SER A 171 1.55 -5.93 13.91
N GLN A 172 0.77 -5.35 14.81
CA GLN A 172 1.13 -4.06 15.40
C GLN A 172 2.11 -4.30 16.56
N GLY A 173 2.66 -3.22 17.10
CA GLY A 173 3.39 -3.22 18.36
C GLY A 173 2.66 -2.48 19.49
N PRO A 174 3.24 -2.48 20.69
CA PRO A 174 2.84 -1.59 21.78
C PRO A 174 2.74 -0.11 21.36
N MET A 175 1.69 0.58 21.83
CA MET A 175 1.55 2.04 21.69
C MET A 175 2.46 2.75 22.70
N ASN A 176 3.77 2.76 22.42
CA ASN A 176 4.77 3.28 23.35
C ASN A 176 4.77 4.80 23.44
N ALA A 177 4.44 5.51 22.36
CA ALA A 177 4.39 6.97 22.34
C ALA A 177 3.35 7.50 21.37
N HIS A 178 2.80 8.68 21.66
CA HIS A 178 1.90 9.42 20.77
C HIS A 178 2.51 10.77 20.42
N ILE A 179 2.46 11.12 19.14
CA ILE A 179 2.84 12.45 18.64
C ILE A 179 1.59 13.28 18.41
N ARG A 180 1.63 14.58 18.75
CA ARG A 180 0.55 15.54 18.48
C ARG A 180 1.13 16.87 18.01
N PRO A 181 0.53 17.53 17.02
CA PRO A 181 0.93 18.88 16.65
C PRO A 181 0.45 19.85 17.73
N LEU A 182 1.28 20.80 18.14
CA LEU A 182 0.91 21.92 19.02
C LEU A 182 0.67 23.21 18.23
N LEU A 183 1.43 23.37 17.15
CA LEU A 183 1.27 24.44 16.15
C LEU A 183 1.19 23.79 14.77
N LYS A 184 0.20 24.21 13.97
CA LYS A 184 -0.06 23.67 12.64
C LYS A 184 0.02 24.79 11.61
N GLY A 185 0.61 24.49 10.45
CA GLY A 185 0.53 25.34 9.26
C GLY A 185 -0.66 24.95 8.41
N MET A 186 -1.52 25.93 8.13
CA MET A 186 -2.73 25.75 7.33
C MET A 186 -2.50 26.24 5.89
N SER A 187 -2.89 25.45 4.91
CA SER A 187 -2.91 25.86 3.50
C SER A 187 -4.07 26.82 3.20
N ALA A 188 -4.05 27.41 2.00
CA ALA A 188 -5.07 28.37 1.56
C ALA A 188 -6.51 27.78 1.50
N ASP A 189 -6.61 26.46 1.35
CA ASP A 189 -7.87 25.69 1.36
C ASP A 189 -8.21 25.11 2.75
N GLY A 190 -7.49 25.50 3.80
CA GLY A 190 -7.79 25.13 5.19
C GLY A 190 -7.30 23.75 5.60
N ARG A 191 -6.35 23.15 4.89
CA ARG A 191 -5.75 21.85 5.24
C ARG A 191 -4.53 22.00 6.14
N GLU A 192 -4.34 21.05 7.04
CA GLU A 192 -3.16 21.00 7.93
C GLU A 192 -1.99 20.39 7.15
N VAL A 193 -0.98 21.18 6.77
CA VAL A 193 0.09 20.74 5.84
C VAL A 193 1.49 20.71 6.44
N SER A 194 1.68 21.32 7.62
CA SER A 194 2.94 21.28 8.37
C SER A 194 2.71 21.39 9.88
N ALA A 195 3.63 20.88 10.70
CA ALA A 195 3.56 20.96 12.16
C ALA A 195 4.88 21.49 12.74
N PRO A 196 5.08 22.82 12.82
CA PRO A 196 6.36 23.35 13.26
C PRO A 196 6.66 23.15 14.75
N VAL A 197 5.64 22.87 15.55
CA VAL A 197 5.81 22.48 16.95
C VAL A 197 5.01 21.22 17.22
N VAL A 198 5.67 20.17 17.70
CA VAL A 198 5.05 18.87 18.04
C VAL A 198 5.38 18.46 19.47
N LEU A 199 4.51 17.67 20.07
CA LEU A 199 4.69 17.01 21.36
C LEU A 199 4.70 15.49 21.16
N ILE A 200 5.71 14.81 21.69
CA ILE A 200 5.73 13.36 21.85
C ILE A 200 5.55 13.04 23.33
N GLU A 201 4.52 12.25 23.64
CA GLU A 201 4.28 11.71 24.99
C GLU A 201 4.58 10.22 25.00
N HIS A 202 5.53 9.79 25.83
CA HIS A 202 5.92 8.39 25.97
C HIS A 202 5.13 7.71 27.09
N ASN A 203 4.16 6.88 26.72
CA ASN A 203 3.30 6.16 27.65
C ASN A 203 3.97 4.87 28.18
N LYS A 204 4.84 4.24 27.38
CA LYS A 204 5.46 2.93 27.68
C LYS A 204 6.88 2.83 27.08
N GLY A 205 7.55 1.71 27.33
CA GLY A 205 8.88 1.41 26.80
C GLY A 205 10.02 2.17 27.49
N ASP A 206 11.17 2.24 26.82
CA ASP A 206 12.44 2.79 27.34
C ASP A 206 12.38 4.27 27.75
N PHE A 207 11.37 5.02 27.31
CA PHE A 207 11.21 6.46 27.55
C PHE A 207 9.96 6.80 28.37
N ALA A 208 9.27 5.79 28.92
CA ALA A 208 7.98 5.96 29.61
C ALA A 208 8.02 7.11 30.63
N GLY A 209 6.96 7.93 30.65
CA GLY A 209 6.83 9.10 31.50
C GLY A 209 7.45 10.38 30.92
N GLY A 210 8.25 10.28 29.86
CA GLY A 210 8.85 11.44 29.18
C GLY A 210 7.87 12.22 28.30
N ARG A 211 7.98 13.57 28.35
CA ARG A 211 7.32 14.51 27.43
C ARG A 211 8.37 15.27 26.65
N TRP A 212 8.32 15.18 25.32
CA TRP A 212 9.29 15.82 24.44
C TRP A 212 8.58 16.81 23.52
N LEU A 213 8.87 18.09 23.68
CA LEU A 213 8.39 19.16 22.80
C LEU A 213 9.49 19.53 21.81
N PHE A 214 9.18 19.44 20.53
CA PHE A 214 10.10 19.79 19.45
C PHE A 214 9.57 21.02 18.70
N VAL A 215 10.37 22.08 18.67
CA VAL A 215 10.20 23.21 17.74
C VAL A 215 11.08 22.90 16.53
N ASN A 216 10.45 22.30 15.52
CA ASN A 216 11.08 21.79 14.30
C ASN A 216 11.36 22.90 13.27
N GLN A 217 11.37 24.17 13.67
CA GLN A 217 11.78 25.30 12.83
C GLN A 217 12.84 26.13 13.55
N GLN A 218 13.57 26.94 12.79
CA GLN A 218 14.51 27.90 13.37
C GLN A 218 13.79 28.95 14.22
N LEU A 219 14.40 29.33 15.33
CA LEU A 219 13.91 30.44 16.17
C LEU A 219 14.38 31.76 15.56
N THR A 220 13.48 32.73 15.46
CA THR A 220 13.78 34.06 14.89
C THR A 220 13.80 35.14 15.98
N ASP A 221 14.22 36.36 15.63
CA ASP A 221 14.15 37.51 16.55
C ASP A 221 12.74 37.77 17.09
N ARG A 222 11.69 37.39 16.33
CA ARG A 222 10.29 37.48 16.78
C ARG A 222 10.04 36.62 18.02
N PHE A 223 10.61 35.42 18.07
CA PHE A 223 10.49 34.53 19.23
C PHE A 223 11.10 35.19 20.47
N TRP A 224 12.32 35.72 20.34
CA TRP A 224 13.06 36.29 21.47
C TRP A 224 12.50 37.63 21.95
N SER A 225 11.98 38.46 21.04
CA SER A 225 11.32 39.73 21.39
C SER A 225 9.86 39.55 21.84
N GLY A 226 9.22 38.42 21.51
CA GLY A 226 7.81 38.13 21.76
C GLY A 226 7.48 37.43 23.09
N ALA A 227 8.41 37.36 24.04
CA ALA A 227 8.30 36.56 25.28
C ALA A 227 8.57 35.04 25.12
N GLY A 228 9.39 34.64 24.13
CA GLY A 228 9.82 33.25 23.95
C GLY A 228 10.52 32.64 25.18
N ALA A 229 11.25 33.43 25.97
CA ALA A 229 11.87 32.95 27.21
C ALA A 229 10.83 32.52 28.27
N ASP A 230 9.68 33.22 28.35
CA ASP A 230 8.57 32.82 29.23
C ASP A 230 7.90 31.55 28.72
N ALA A 231 7.70 31.47 27.40
CA ALA A 231 7.11 30.30 26.76
C ALA A 231 7.97 29.04 26.99
N LEU A 232 9.30 29.14 26.85
CA LEU A 232 10.22 28.03 27.17
C LEU A 232 10.09 27.57 28.62
N ALA A 233 9.93 28.49 29.58
CA ALA A 233 9.78 28.12 30.99
C ALA A 233 8.43 27.45 31.27
N GLU A 234 7.35 27.92 30.65
CA GLU A 234 6.04 27.28 30.72
C GLU A 234 6.07 25.87 30.13
N TRP A 235 6.67 25.71 28.95
CA TRP A 235 6.83 24.41 28.29
C TRP A 235 7.72 23.48 29.10
N ALA A 236 8.79 24.00 29.71
CA ALA A 236 9.70 23.19 30.52
C ALA A 236 8.96 22.68 31.76
N ALA A 237 8.16 23.53 32.40
CA ALA A 237 7.31 23.13 33.51
C ALA A 237 6.26 22.11 33.08
N PHE A 238 5.71 22.22 31.88
CA PHE A 238 4.79 21.23 31.31
C PHE A 238 5.46 19.87 31.04
N CYS A 239 6.66 19.86 30.47
CA CYS A 239 7.40 18.64 30.16
C CYS A 239 7.94 17.96 31.44
N ALA A 240 8.36 18.74 32.43
CA ALA A 240 8.87 18.26 33.72
C ALA A 240 7.83 17.49 34.56
N ARG A 241 6.52 17.71 34.32
CA ARG A 241 5.46 16.99 35.05
C ARG A 241 5.30 15.52 34.64
N GLY A 242 5.88 15.13 33.51
CA GLY A 242 5.72 13.81 32.93
C GLY A 242 4.33 13.59 32.33
N VAL A 243 4.08 12.38 31.84
CA VAL A 243 2.85 12.05 31.10
C VAL A 243 1.70 11.64 32.02
N THR A 244 0.51 12.21 31.79
CA THR A 244 -0.76 11.70 32.30
C THR A 244 -1.58 11.18 31.14
N GLU A 245 -1.84 9.88 31.12
CA GLU A 245 -2.67 9.22 30.12
C GLU A 245 -4.14 9.26 30.56
N LEU A 246 -5.00 9.80 29.69
CA LEU A 246 -6.44 9.91 29.92
C LEU A 246 -7.18 9.27 28.74
N TRP A 247 -8.19 8.45 29.04
CA TRP A 247 -9.10 7.88 28.05
C TRP A 247 -10.54 7.99 28.51
N ILE A 248 -11.44 8.32 27.58
CA ILE A 248 -12.88 8.16 27.74
C ILE A 248 -13.38 7.17 26.68
N LYS A 249 -14.09 6.12 27.11
CA LYS A 249 -14.47 5.00 26.24
C LYS A 249 -15.94 4.62 26.48
N PRO A 250 -16.80 4.58 25.45
CA PRO A 250 -18.07 3.90 25.55
C PRO A 250 -17.85 2.38 25.60
N SER A 251 -18.75 1.63 26.24
CA SER A 251 -18.68 0.16 26.25
C SER A 251 -18.97 -0.47 24.90
N TYR A 252 -19.72 0.22 24.03
CA TYR A 252 -20.01 -0.23 22.67
C TYR A 252 -19.88 0.93 21.69
N ALA A 253 -19.44 0.65 20.47
CA ALA A 253 -19.44 1.63 19.38
C ALA A 253 -20.84 1.83 18.77
N VAL A 254 -21.76 0.86 18.96
CA VAL A 254 -23.18 0.96 18.58
C VAL A 254 -24.05 0.59 19.77
N TYR A 255 -25.10 1.37 19.99
CA TYR A 255 -26.19 1.06 20.92
C TYR A 255 -27.49 0.87 20.16
N TYR A 256 -28.27 -0.14 20.55
CA TYR A 256 -29.63 -0.35 20.04
C TYR A 256 -30.65 0.46 20.84
N GLU A 257 -31.86 0.55 20.29
CA GLU A 257 -32.99 1.18 20.99
C GLU A 257 -33.19 0.57 22.39
N ALA A 258 -33.49 1.43 23.36
CA ALA A 258 -33.62 1.11 24.80
C ALA A 258 -32.33 0.73 25.55
N GLU A 259 -31.20 0.55 24.89
CA GLU A 259 -29.91 0.45 25.57
C GLU A 259 -29.47 1.83 26.08
N ARG A 260 -28.65 1.83 27.13
CA ARG A 260 -28.08 3.04 27.72
C ARG A 260 -26.57 3.03 27.56
N PRO A 261 -25.96 4.12 27.08
CA PRO A 261 -24.51 4.20 27.01
C PRO A 261 -23.89 4.06 28.39
N HIS A 262 -22.77 3.37 28.42
CA HIS A 262 -21.95 3.24 29.61
C HIS A 262 -20.56 3.74 29.24
N LEU A 263 -20.07 4.72 29.99
CA LEU A 263 -18.77 5.34 29.75
C LEU A 263 -17.80 4.93 30.86
N THR A 264 -16.57 4.62 30.46
CA THR A 264 -15.45 4.41 31.34
C THR A 264 -14.39 5.49 31.09
N LEU A 265 -14.07 6.25 32.13
CA LEU A 265 -12.90 7.10 32.17
C LEU A 265 -11.73 6.32 32.80
N GLN A 266 -10.59 6.32 32.11
CA GLN A 266 -9.33 5.75 32.58
C GLN A 266 -8.33 6.89 32.73
N ALA A 267 -7.64 6.95 33.86
CA ALA A 267 -6.64 7.97 34.12
C ALA A 267 -5.43 7.37 34.84
N GLN A 268 -4.23 7.67 34.36
CA GLN A 268 -2.99 7.22 35.00
C GLN A 268 -1.85 8.21 34.76
N GLN A 269 -1.11 8.52 35.81
CA GLN A 269 0.19 9.18 35.69
C GLN A 269 1.25 8.11 35.36
N ILE A 270 1.90 8.26 34.22
CA ILE A 270 2.89 7.28 33.74
C ILE A 270 4.21 7.48 34.49
N LYS A 271 4.69 6.41 35.13
CA LYS A 271 5.98 6.41 35.84
C LYS A 271 7.14 6.25 34.86
N ALA A 272 8.27 6.86 35.23
CA ALA A 272 9.56 6.63 34.60
C ALA A 272 9.97 5.15 34.61
N ALA A 273 10.42 4.63 33.46
CA ALA A 273 10.78 3.21 33.27
C ALA A 273 11.85 2.70 34.26
N TYR A 274 12.80 3.55 34.67
CA TYR A 274 13.97 3.16 35.49
C TYR A 274 13.92 3.64 36.95
N GLY A 275 12.73 3.76 37.54
CA GLY A 275 12.61 3.95 39.00
C GLY A 275 13.10 5.30 39.52
N TYR A 276 13.16 6.31 38.65
CA TYR A 276 13.29 7.69 39.11
C TYR A 276 12.03 8.05 39.90
N GLU A 277 12.18 8.38 41.19
CA GLU A 277 11.08 8.91 41.99
C GLU A 277 10.70 10.30 41.47
N GLN A 278 9.92 10.35 40.38
CA GLN A 278 9.03 11.48 40.19
C GLN A 278 8.14 11.50 41.42
N SER A 279 8.16 12.63 42.14
CA SER A 279 7.37 12.85 43.34
C SER A 279 5.88 13.03 43.00
N GLY A 280 5.32 12.10 42.23
CA GLY A 280 3.95 12.11 41.73
C GLY A 280 2.98 11.95 42.89
N LYS A 281 2.79 13.04 43.64
CA LYS A 281 1.58 13.22 44.41
C LYS A 281 0.44 13.09 43.42
N GLN A 282 -0.61 12.40 43.85
CA GLN A 282 -1.83 12.36 43.07
C GLN A 282 -2.26 13.78 42.74
N GLU A 283 -2.61 14.00 41.48
CA GLU A 283 -3.09 15.28 40.98
C GLU A 283 -4.59 15.20 40.73
N ASN A 284 -5.33 16.22 41.16
CA ASN A 284 -6.75 16.28 40.88
C ASN A 284 -7.00 16.82 39.47
N TRP A 285 -7.86 16.13 38.73
CA TRP A 285 -8.33 16.52 37.42
C TRP A 285 -9.85 16.74 37.45
N SER A 286 -10.29 17.91 37.02
CA SER A 286 -11.71 18.20 36.78
C SER A 286 -12.07 17.76 35.37
N MET A 287 -13.13 16.96 35.24
CA MET A 287 -13.61 16.44 33.96
C MET A 287 -15.02 16.98 33.71
N ALA A 288 -15.20 17.70 32.61
CA ALA A 288 -16.51 18.13 32.11
C ALA A 288 -16.84 17.37 30.83
N ILE A 289 -17.81 16.46 30.92
CA ILE A 289 -18.18 15.54 29.86
C ILE A 289 -19.52 15.98 29.28
N SER A 290 -19.57 16.14 27.96
CA SER A 290 -20.76 16.51 27.22
C SER A 290 -20.99 15.51 26.09
N ILE A 291 -22.25 15.14 25.84
CA ILE A 291 -22.63 14.29 24.71
C ILE A 291 -23.52 15.10 23.78
N TYR A 292 -23.19 15.09 22.49
CA TYR A 292 -23.92 15.78 21.44
C TYR A 292 -24.48 14.73 20.47
N LYS A 293 -25.76 14.84 20.13
CA LYS A 293 -26.31 14.11 18.98
C LYS A 293 -25.97 14.91 17.73
N GLN A 294 -25.53 14.24 16.68
CA GLN A 294 -25.17 14.90 15.44
C GLN A 294 -26.33 15.78 14.91
N GLY A 295 -26.00 17.01 14.50
CA GLY A 295 -26.97 18.00 14.02
C GLY A 295 -27.60 18.86 15.12
N GLU A 296 -27.37 18.53 16.39
CA GLU A 296 -27.83 19.33 17.53
C GLU A 296 -26.72 20.24 18.06
N ALA A 297 -27.03 21.53 18.24
CA ALA A 297 -26.08 22.51 18.78
C ALA A 297 -25.95 22.46 20.32
N LYS A 298 -26.82 21.73 21.01
CA LYS A 298 -26.84 21.62 22.47
C LYS A 298 -26.49 20.20 22.88
N ALA A 299 -25.76 20.08 23.99
CA ALA A 299 -25.49 18.77 24.58
C ALA A 299 -26.82 18.13 25.01
N VAL A 300 -27.01 16.86 24.64
CA VAL A 300 -28.14 16.04 25.09
C VAL A 300 -27.92 15.48 26.49
N TRP A 301 -26.66 15.48 26.95
CA TRP A 301 -26.28 15.11 28.30
C TRP A 301 -24.98 15.78 28.71
N GLU A 302 -24.88 16.17 29.98
CA GLU A 302 -23.70 16.79 30.59
C GLU A 302 -23.42 16.16 31.96
N HIS A 303 -22.14 16.03 32.31
CA HIS A 303 -21.72 15.55 33.61
C HIS A 303 -20.37 16.13 34.01
N ARG A 304 -20.18 16.33 35.31
CA ARG A 304 -18.92 16.82 35.88
C ARG A 304 -18.49 15.94 37.03
N LEU A 305 -17.20 15.63 37.06
CA LEU A 305 -16.58 14.84 38.12
C LEU A 305 -15.14 15.27 38.34
N SER A 306 -14.55 14.82 39.45
CA SER A 306 -13.15 15.06 39.79
C SER A 306 -12.45 13.73 40.02
N VAL A 307 -11.21 13.61 39.55
CA VAL A 307 -10.41 12.39 39.61
C VAL A 307 -9.08 12.68 40.27
N SER A 308 -8.70 11.91 41.27
CA SER A 308 -7.36 11.97 41.84
C SER A 308 -6.47 10.99 41.08
N VAL A 309 -5.63 11.48 40.19
CA VAL A 309 -4.83 10.67 39.26
C VAL A 309 -3.44 10.47 39.85
N GLY A 310 -3.06 9.21 40.05
CA GLY A 310 -1.73 8.82 40.52
C GLY A 310 -1.07 7.82 39.60
N SER A 311 -0.04 7.14 40.10
CA SER A 311 0.70 6.15 39.31
C SER A 311 -0.04 4.85 39.04
N GLU A 312 -1.00 4.52 39.90
CA GLU A 312 -1.90 3.41 39.66
C GLU A 312 -3.03 3.88 38.77
N ILE A 313 -3.48 3.01 37.87
CA ILE A 313 -4.57 3.33 36.96
C ILE A 313 -5.89 3.44 37.72
N GLU A 314 -6.61 4.54 37.49
CA GLU A 314 -7.93 4.79 38.03
C GLU A 314 -8.99 4.51 36.97
N TYR A 315 -10.06 3.81 37.37
CA TYR A 315 -11.21 3.52 36.53
C TYR A 315 -12.46 4.12 37.15
N MET A 316 -13.18 4.95 36.40
CA MET A 316 -14.54 5.34 36.78
C MET A 316 -15.50 5.03 35.66
N SER A 317 -16.57 4.37 36.05
CA SER A 317 -17.58 3.86 35.14
C SER A 317 -18.94 4.37 35.56
N PHE A 318 -19.68 4.96 34.63
CA PHE A 318 -21.02 5.46 34.90
C PHE A 318 -21.94 5.27 33.69
N SER A 319 -23.23 5.06 33.99
CA SER A 319 -24.25 4.89 32.95
C SER A 319 -24.86 6.24 32.60
N VAL A 320 -24.95 6.54 31.31
CA VAL A 320 -25.59 7.73 30.78
C VAL A 320 -27.10 7.49 30.75
N PRO A 321 -27.91 8.28 31.49
CA PRO A 321 -29.37 8.13 31.51
C PRO A 321 -30.03 8.72 30.25
N LEU A 322 -29.47 8.42 29.08
CA LEU A 322 -29.93 8.85 27.77
C LEU A 322 -30.54 7.66 27.03
N SER A 323 -31.70 7.86 26.40
CA SER A 323 -32.25 6.89 25.45
C SER A 323 -31.68 7.19 24.07
N ILE A 324 -31.11 6.18 23.41
CA ILE A 324 -30.39 6.36 22.16
C ILE A 324 -31.34 6.23 20.97
N GLU A 325 -31.28 7.22 20.09
CA GLU A 325 -31.99 7.25 18.81
C GLU A 325 -31.00 6.95 17.68
N PRO A 326 -31.45 6.54 16.49
CA PRO A 326 -30.59 6.38 15.33
C PRO A 326 -29.76 7.65 15.04
N GLY A 327 -28.47 7.47 14.75
CA GLY A 327 -27.54 8.56 14.42
C GLY A 327 -26.24 8.54 15.23
N LEU A 328 -25.29 9.38 14.82
CA LEU A 328 -23.98 9.52 15.48
C LEU A 328 -24.09 10.41 16.73
N TYR A 329 -23.40 10.02 17.80
CA TYR A 329 -23.20 10.81 19.01
C TYR A 329 -21.71 11.07 19.25
N GLU A 330 -21.38 12.32 19.55
CA GLU A 330 -20.04 12.75 19.93
C GLU A 330 -19.98 12.94 21.45
N ILE A 331 -18.91 12.44 22.06
CA ILE A 331 -18.55 12.65 23.46
C ILE A 331 -17.35 13.60 23.48
N VAL A 332 -17.50 14.74 24.17
CA VAL A 332 -16.42 15.70 24.41
C VAL A 332 -16.14 15.76 25.91
N CYS A 333 -14.92 15.46 26.31
CA CYS A 333 -14.46 15.60 27.69
C CYS A 333 -13.40 16.69 27.79
N GLU A 334 -13.75 17.82 28.37
CA GLU A 334 -12.81 18.88 28.75
C GLU A 334 -12.21 18.51 30.12
N ALA A 335 -10.91 18.21 30.12
CA ALA A 335 -10.15 17.81 31.30
C ALA A 335 -9.19 18.94 31.71
N GLU A 336 -9.24 19.36 32.97
CA GLU A 336 -8.34 20.38 33.53
C GLU A 336 -7.69 19.88 34.82
N ALA A 337 -6.36 19.84 34.84
CA ALA A 337 -5.56 19.47 36.00
C ALA A 337 -5.42 20.65 36.99
N GLU A 338 -5.17 20.35 38.27
CA GLU A 338 -4.86 21.39 39.27
C GLU A 338 -3.61 22.23 38.89
N SER A 339 -2.67 21.65 38.14
CA SER A 339 -1.52 22.37 37.56
C SER A 339 -1.87 23.30 36.38
N GLY A 340 -3.12 23.33 35.92
CA GLY A 340 -3.60 24.13 34.80
C GLY A 340 -3.41 23.47 33.43
N GLU A 341 -2.96 22.21 33.37
CA GLU A 341 -2.95 21.44 32.13
C GLU A 341 -4.39 21.19 31.63
N LYS A 342 -4.64 21.46 30.35
CA LYS A 342 -5.94 21.29 29.71
C LYS A 342 -5.86 20.28 28.57
N ARG A 343 -6.83 19.38 28.50
CA ARG A 343 -7.01 18.44 27.39
C ARG A 343 -8.47 18.38 26.97
N VAL A 344 -8.72 18.25 25.68
CA VAL A 344 -10.04 17.89 25.16
C VAL A 344 -9.95 16.48 24.59
N LEU A 345 -10.67 15.53 25.17
CA LEU A 345 -10.79 14.18 24.65
C LEU A 345 -12.05 14.08 23.81
N ARG A 346 -11.92 13.63 22.56
CA ARG A 346 -13.04 13.35 21.67
C ARG A 346 -13.22 11.86 21.47
N GLN A 347 -14.47 11.42 21.55
CA GLN A 347 -14.88 10.04 21.40
C GLN A 347 -16.27 10.00 20.75
N GLY A 348 -16.70 8.87 20.18
CA GLY A 348 -18.03 8.77 19.59
C GLY A 348 -18.60 7.37 19.59
N PHE A 349 -19.92 7.29 19.46
CA PHE A 349 -20.67 6.04 19.26
C PHE A 349 -21.92 6.31 18.41
N TRP A 350 -22.48 5.26 17.83
CA TRP A 350 -23.71 5.30 17.05
C TRP A 350 -24.90 4.78 17.85
N GLY A 351 -26.06 5.42 17.67
CA GLY A 351 -27.33 4.70 17.74
C GLY A 351 -27.54 3.97 16.42
N TYR A 352 -27.89 2.68 16.47
CA TYR A 352 -28.04 1.84 15.28
C TYR A 352 -29.03 2.45 14.27
N ASP A 353 -28.54 2.80 13.08
CA ASP A 353 -29.32 3.42 12.02
C ASP A 353 -29.48 2.47 10.83
N ARG A 354 -30.58 1.72 10.86
CA ARG A 354 -30.90 0.75 9.81
C ARG A 354 -31.19 1.42 8.47
N ASP A 355 -31.91 2.55 8.48
CA ASP A 355 -32.34 3.23 7.27
C ASP A 355 -31.14 3.84 6.52
N LEU A 356 -30.11 4.27 7.25
CA LEU A 356 -28.83 4.69 6.65
C LEU A 356 -28.12 3.53 5.96
N LEU A 357 -28.02 2.36 6.61
CA LEU A 357 -27.35 1.18 6.03
C LEU A 357 -28.08 0.62 4.79
N GLU A 358 -29.41 0.67 4.75
CA GLU A 358 -30.21 0.14 3.64
C GLU A 358 -30.37 1.14 2.48
N ARG A 359 -29.81 2.35 2.57
CA ARG A 359 -30.00 3.43 1.59
C ARG A 359 -29.28 3.15 0.27
N GLY A 360 -29.99 3.24 -0.85
CA GLY A 360 -29.41 3.06 -2.20
C GLY A 360 -29.25 1.60 -2.60
N THR A 361 -28.39 1.32 -3.58
CA THR A 361 -28.13 -0.04 -4.08
C THR A 361 -26.76 -0.55 -3.64
N PRO A 362 -26.55 -1.86 -3.45
CA PRO A 362 -25.20 -2.45 -3.43
C PRO A 362 -24.37 -2.04 -4.64
N LEU A 363 -23.04 -1.99 -4.47
CA LEU A 363 -22.11 -1.85 -5.59
C LEU A 363 -22.28 -3.06 -6.53
N ALA A 364 -22.37 -2.80 -7.83
CA ALA A 364 -22.46 -3.82 -8.87
C ALA A 364 -21.22 -3.78 -9.77
N VAL A 365 -21.01 -4.86 -10.52
CA VAL A 365 -19.89 -5.00 -11.47
C VAL A 365 -20.41 -5.08 -12.90
N GLY A 366 -19.80 -4.29 -13.80
CA GLY A 366 -19.87 -4.49 -15.25
C GLY A 366 -18.68 -5.31 -15.76
N ARG A 367 -18.39 -5.24 -17.06
CA ARG A 367 -17.17 -5.87 -17.63
C ARG A 367 -15.89 -5.18 -17.17
N ASP A 368 -15.89 -3.85 -17.08
CA ASP A 368 -14.68 -3.07 -16.80
C ASP A 368 -14.76 -2.22 -15.54
N TYR A 369 -15.95 -1.75 -15.18
CA TYR A 369 -16.15 -0.75 -14.13
C TYR A 369 -17.25 -1.17 -13.18
N PHE A 370 -17.27 -0.53 -12.01
CA PHE A 370 -18.34 -0.68 -11.04
C PHE A 370 -19.53 0.23 -11.39
N GLU A 371 -20.70 -0.12 -10.87
CA GLU A 371 -21.92 0.67 -10.97
C GLU A 371 -22.53 0.84 -9.58
N LYS A 372 -22.97 2.05 -9.26
CA LYS A 372 -23.66 2.39 -8.02
C LYS A 372 -24.89 3.23 -8.34
N ASN A 373 -26.05 2.83 -7.81
CA ASN A 373 -27.33 3.52 -8.03
C ASN A 373 -27.67 3.77 -9.51
N GLY A 374 -27.29 2.85 -10.43
CA GLY A 374 -27.55 2.99 -11.86
C GLY A 374 -26.58 3.90 -12.63
N ALA A 375 -25.46 4.29 -12.01
CA ALA A 375 -24.43 5.13 -12.63
C ALA A 375 -23.03 4.50 -12.49
N PRO A 376 -22.10 4.76 -13.42
CA PRO A 376 -20.72 4.29 -13.31
C PRO A 376 -20.05 4.81 -12.05
N PHE A 377 -19.21 3.98 -11.46
CA PHE A 377 -18.52 4.25 -10.21
C PHE A 377 -17.01 3.99 -10.33
N PRO A 378 -16.26 4.84 -11.06
CA PRO A 378 -14.80 4.76 -11.07
C PRO A 378 -14.26 5.10 -9.67
N ILE A 379 -13.25 4.36 -9.21
CA ILE A 379 -12.79 4.42 -7.83
C ILE A 379 -11.59 5.37 -7.68
N VAL A 380 -11.73 6.32 -6.78
CA VAL A 380 -10.64 7.04 -6.14
C VAL A 380 -10.74 6.68 -4.66
N GLY A 381 -9.91 5.74 -4.23
CA GLY A 381 -10.06 5.09 -2.93
C GLY A 381 -8.90 5.31 -1.99
N MET A 382 -9.12 4.97 -0.73
CA MET A 382 -8.13 5.09 0.33
C MET A 382 -8.19 3.89 1.26
N THR A 383 -7.04 3.34 1.64
CA THR A 383 -6.95 2.39 2.74
C THR A 383 -6.96 3.18 4.04
N TYR A 384 -7.79 2.77 5.00
CA TYR A 384 -7.93 3.48 6.27
C TYR A 384 -7.71 2.61 7.49
N MET A 385 -6.88 3.15 8.38
CA MET A 385 -6.76 2.81 9.79
C MET A 385 -6.69 4.14 10.55
N THR A 386 -7.24 4.17 11.75
CA THR A 386 -7.31 5.39 12.57
C THR A 386 -5.93 5.87 13.04
N SER A 387 -5.77 7.17 13.28
CA SER A 387 -4.52 7.78 13.73
C SER A 387 -4.19 7.50 15.20
N ASP A 388 -5.20 7.33 16.06
CA ASP A 388 -5.03 7.23 17.51
C ASP A 388 -4.52 5.86 18.00
N VAL A 389 -4.92 4.79 17.32
CA VAL A 389 -4.58 3.40 17.68
C VAL A 389 -4.15 2.51 16.51
N GLY A 390 -4.09 3.03 15.27
CA GLY A 390 -3.66 2.26 14.08
C GLY A 390 -4.49 0.99 13.83
N ARG A 391 -3.84 -0.16 13.70
CA ARG A 391 -4.49 -1.46 13.41
C ARG A 391 -5.44 -1.96 14.50
N LYS A 392 -5.41 -1.39 15.70
CA LYS A 392 -6.31 -1.71 16.83
C LYS A 392 -7.68 -1.06 16.75
N PHE A 393 -7.99 -0.27 15.71
CA PHE A 393 -9.21 0.54 15.63
C PHE A 393 -10.52 -0.22 15.86
N VAL A 394 -10.65 -1.47 15.42
CA VAL A 394 -11.87 -2.27 15.73
C VAL A 394 -11.92 -2.67 17.21
N SER A 395 -10.78 -2.98 17.82
CA SER A 395 -10.68 -3.33 19.24
C SER A 395 -10.70 -2.13 20.19
N MET A 396 -10.43 -0.93 19.67
CA MET A 396 -10.45 0.33 20.40
C MET A 396 -11.16 1.38 19.53
N PRO A 397 -12.49 1.26 19.36
CA PRO A 397 -13.23 2.07 18.40
C PRO A 397 -13.32 3.54 18.84
N ASN A 398 -13.23 4.44 17.85
CA ASN A 398 -13.51 5.86 18.04
C ASN A 398 -14.27 6.43 16.84
N ALA A 399 -15.61 6.42 16.93
CA ALA A 399 -16.45 6.85 15.83
C ALA A 399 -16.35 8.36 15.52
N ALA A 400 -15.91 9.19 16.48
CA ALA A 400 -15.72 10.62 16.24
C ALA A 400 -14.49 10.90 15.36
N ILE A 401 -13.37 10.22 15.61
CA ILE A 401 -12.18 10.33 14.76
C ILE A 401 -12.47 9.79 13.36
N TRP A 402 -13.15 8.63 13.27
CA TRP A 402 -13.54 8.08 11.97
C TRP A 402 -14.44 9.04 11.20
N ASP A 403 -15.37 9.70 11.89
CA ASP A 403 -16.26 10.68 11.26
C ASP A 403 -15.51 11.87 10.68
N GLN A 404 -14.54 12.42 11.41
CA GLN A 404 -13.71 13.52 10.97
C GLN A 404 -12.81 13.13 9.78
N ASP A 405 -12.16 11.97 9.86
CA ASP A 405 -11.28 11.49 8.79
C ASP A 405 -12.10 11.18 7.53
N MET A 406 -13.24 10.50 7.64
CA MET A 406 -14.10 10.19 6.51
C MET A 406 -14.75 11.44 5.88
N ALA A 407 -15.06 12.46 6.68
CA ALA A 407 -15.48 13.76 6.15
C ALA A 407 -14.38 14.39 5.29
N THR A 408 -13.14 14.41 5.79
CA THR A 408 -11.98 14.95 5.07
C THR A 408 -11.71 14.16 3.78
N MET A 409 -11.82 12.82 3.84
CA MET A 409 -11.69 11.98 2.64
C MET A 409 -12.78 12.27 1.61
N LYS A 410 -14.03 12.45 2.06
CA LYS A 410 -15.14 12.81 1.16
C LYS A 410 -14.91 14.15 0.48
N GLU A 411 -14.39 15.14 1.21
CA GLU A 411 -13.98 16.44 0.65
C GLU A 411 -12.86 16.29 -0.39
N ALA A 412 -11.95 15.34 -0.21
CA ALA A 412 -10.93 14.98 -1.19
C ALA A 412 -11.46 14.24 -2.43
N GLY A 413 -12.76 13.92 -2.48
CA GLY A 413 -13.36 13.14 -3.56
C GLY A 413 -13.08 11.64 -3.48
N ILE A 414 -12.60 11.15 -2.32
CA ILE A 414 -12.46 9.71 -2.07
C ILE A 414 -13.87 9.11 -1.94
N ASN A 415 -14.14 8.08 -2.73
CA ASN A 415 -15.46 7.44 -2.80
C ASN A 415 -15.48 5.99 -2.29
N LEU A 416 -14.31 5.42 -1.98
CA LEU A 416 -14.19 4.08 -1.42
C LEU A 416 -13.12 4.04 -0.33
N ILE A 417 -13.44 3.40 0.79
CA ILE A 417 -12.46 3.04 1.83
C ILE A 417 -12.23 1.52 1.80
N ARG A 418 -10.96 1.13 1.74
CA ARG A 418 -10.55 -0.25 2.07
C ARG A 418 -10.07 -0.32 3.51
N THR A 419 -10.59 -1.26 4.27
CA THR A 419 -10.18 -1.48 5.66
C THR A 419 -10.38 -2.95 6.03
N GLY A 420 -10.18 -3.33 7.29
CA GLY A 420 -10.48 -4.68 7.75
C GLY A 420 -9.72 -5.09 9.00
N LEU A 421 -9.60 -6.39 9.18
CA LEU A 421 -8.88 -7.02 10.28
C LEU A 421 -7.50 -7.48 9.80
N TRP A 422 -6.49 -6.72 10.19
CA TRP A 422 -5.10 -6.96 9.81
C TRP A 422 -4.36 -7.93 10.74
N THR A 423 -4.89 -8.11 11.97
CA THR A 423 -4.26 -8.90 13.02
C THR A 423 -5.29 -9.31 14.08
N ALA A 424 -4.88 -10.17 15.02
CA ALA A 424 -5.61 -10.52 16.24
C ALA A 424 -7.07 -11.01 16.06
N TRP A 425 -7.35 -11.85 15.05
CA TRP A 425 -8.70 -12.38 14.78
C TRP A 425 -9.39 -13.04 15.99
N ARG A 426 -8.59 -13.61 16.91
CA ARG A 426 -9.09 -14.21 18.16
C ARG A 426 -9.67 -13.22 19.15
N HIS A 427 -9.41 -11.91 19.01
CA HIS A 427 -10.14 -10.93 19.80
C HIS A 427 -11.60 -10.86 19.35
N LEU A 428 -11.85 -10.88 18.03
CA LEU A 428 -13.21 -10.87 17.50
C LEU A 428 -13.90 -12.21 17.68
N MET A 429 -13.24 -13.33 17.39
CA MET A 429 -13.80 -14.66 17.61
C MET A 429 -12.76 -15.54 18.31
N PHE A 430 -12.79 -15.54 19.63
CA PHE A 430 -11.81 -16.25 20.46
C PHE A 430 -11.92 -17.78 20.29
N GLU A 431 -13.15 -18.26 20.37
CA GLU A 431 -13.54 -19.67 20.19
C GLU A 431 -14.42 -19.79 18.94
N ASP A 432 -14.28 -20.89 18.19
CA ASP A 432 -15.05 -21.15 16.98
C ASP A 432 -16.56 -20.95 17.20
N GLY A 433 -17.15 -20.05 16.41
CA GLY A 433 -18.59 -19.74 16.45
C GLY A 433 -19.03 -18.76 17.55
N HIS A 434 -18.10 -18.24 18.37
CA HIS A 434 -18.39 -17.31 19.47
C HIS A 434 -17.73 -15.95 19.24
N ALA A 435 -18.32 -15.14 18.37
CA ALA A 435 -17.86 -13.78 18.10
C ALA A 435 -18.25 -12.80 19.23
N SER A 436 -17.39 -11.82 19.50
CA SER A 436 -17.60 -10.76 20.49
C SER A 436 -18.61 -9.73 19.97
N GLU A 437 -19.72 -9.57 20.67
CA GLU A 437 -20.74 -8.56 20.32
C GLU A 437 -20.18 -7.13 20.37
N GLU A 438 -19.22 -6.85 21.26
CA GLU A 438 -18.54 -5.55 21.32
C GLU A 438 -17.83 -5.20 20.02
N LEU A 439 -17.10 -6.16 19.46
CA LEU A 439 -16.30 -5.95 18.25
C LEU A 439 -17.15 -6.03 16.98
N LEU A 440 -18.21 -6.85 16.97
CA LEU A 440 -19.20 -6.82 15.90
C LEU A 440 -19.85 -5.43 15.80
N ARG A 441 -20.19 -4.81 16.94
CA ARG A 441 -20.71 -3.43 16.99
C ARG A 441 -19.67 -2.39 16.56
N ALA A 442 -18.39 -2.61 16.81
CA ALA A 442 -17.33 -1.74 16.28
C ALA A 442 -17.28 -1.78 14.74
N VAL A 443 -17.43 -2.97 14.13
CA VAL A 443 -17.57 -3.10 12.68
C VAL A 443 -18.84 -2.41 12.16
N ASP A 444 -19.97 -2.59 12.84
CA ASP A 444 -21.23 -1.90 12.48
C ASP A 444 -21.07 -0.37 12.50
N ALA A 445 -20.45 0.18 13.55
CA ALA A 445 -20.20 1.62 13.70
C ALA A 445 -19.31 2.15 12.57
N PHE A 446 -18.27 1.40 12.21
CA PHE A 446 -17.36 1.80 11.16
C PHE A 446 -18.08 1.89 9.80
N ILE A 447 -18.93 0.90 9.48
CA ILE A 447 -19.76 0.88 8.27
C ILE A 447 -20.81 2.00 8.26
N LEU A 448 -21.44 2.27 9.41
CA LEU A 448 -22.36 3.40 9.57
C LEU A 448 -21.67 4.74 9.31
N THR A 449 -20.46 4.94 9.83
CA THR A 449 -19.69 6.16 9.59
C THR A 449 -19.36 6.33 8.10
N ALA A 450 -18.98 5.28 7.39
CA ALA A 450 -18.77 5.36 5.94
C ALA A 450 -20.07 5.66 5.18
N ALA A 451 -21.18 5.02 5.57
CA ALA A 451 -22.50 5.23 4.96
C ALA A 451 -22.97 6.68 5.11
N LYS A 452 -22.71 7.31 6.26
CA LYS A 452 -23.01 8.72 6.53
C LYS A 452 -22.38 9.67 5.51
N HIS A 453 -21.15 9.37 5.07
CA HIS A 453 -20.37 10.17 4.12
C HIS A 453 -20.52 9.72 2.66
N GLU A 454 -21.42 8.77 2.38
CA GLU A 454 -21.60 8.19 1.06
C GLU A 454 -20.28 7.64 0.48
N ILE A 455 -19.56 6.89 1.31
CA ILE A 455 -18.33 6.19 0.97
C ILE A 455 -18.61 4.68 0.95
N GLU A 456 -18.24 4.02 -0.14
CA GLU A 456 -18.28 2.56 -0.25
C GLU A 456 -17.17 1.92 0.58
N MET A 457 -17.40 0.73 1.11
CA MET A 457 -16.43 0.05 1.96
C MET A 457 -16.07 -1.34 1.45
N THR A 458 -14.77 -1.57 1.27
CA THR A 458 -14.22 -2.92 1.12
C THR A 458 -13.64 -3.38 2.45
N PHE A 459 -14.26 -4.36 3.09
CA PHE A 459 -13.83 -4.91 4.38
C PHE A 459 -13.05 -6.22 4.19
N SER A 460 -11.77 -6.23 4.61
CA SER A 460 -10.86 -7.37 4.53
C SER A 460 -10.93 -8.24 5.78
N PHE A 461 -11.19 -9.55 5.61
CA PHE A 461 -11.33 -10.48 6.73
C PHE A 461 -10.00 -11.00 7.27
N PHE A 462 -9.03 -11.27 6.40
CA PHE A 462 -7.76 -11.91 6.75
C PHE A 462 -6.56 -11.18 6.14
N ALA A 463 -5.35 -11.47 6.63
CA ALA A 463 -4.11 -10.93 6.10
C ALA A 463 -3.03 -12.00 6.05
N PHE A 464 -2.43 -12.19 4.87
CA PHE A 464 -1.35 -13.11 4.50
C PHE A 464 -1.68 -14.60 4.66
N ALA A 465 -2.21 -15.03 5.80
CA ALA A 465 -2.74 -16.36 6.02
C ALA A 465 -3.98 -16.28 6.92
N PRO A 466 -5.06 -17.03 6.64
CA PRO A 466 -6.25 -16.98 7.47
C PRO A 466 -5.99 -17.71 8.79
N GLU A 467 -6.70 -17.29 9.84
CA GLU A 467 -6.61 -17.94 11.15
C GLU A 467 -7.10 -19.41 11.05
N ALA A 468 -6.39 -20.31 11.71
CA ALA A 468 -6.71 -21.74 11.71
C ALA A 468 -7.70 -22.12 12.83
N TRP A 469 -7.88 -21.23 13.83
CA TRP A 469 -8.65 -21.50 15.04
C TRP A 469 -8.21 -22.82 15.70
N GLU A 470 -9.08 -23.82 15.71
CA GLU A 470 -8.82 -25.11 16.34
C GLU A 470 -8.30 -26.18 15.35
N GLY A 471 -8.12 -25.81 14.09
CA GLY A 471 -7.55 -26.66 13.04
C GLY A 471 -6.03 -26.55 12.96
N LYS A 472 -5.44 -27.32 12.03
CA LYS A 472 -3.97 -27.40 11.86
C LYS A 472 -3.47 -26.81 10.54
N ASN A 473 -4.33 -26.76 9.52
CA ASN A 473 -4.01 -26.16 8.23
C ASN A 473 -5.05 -25.08 7.90
N PRO A 474 -4.63 -23.83 7.60
CA PRO A 474 -5.57 -22.72 7.46
C PRO A 474 -6.39 -22.77 6.17
N TYR A 475 -5.96 -23.52 5.14
CA TYR A 475 -6.65 -23.61 3.85
C TYR A 475 -7.33 -24.96 3.60
N LEU A 476 -6.77 -26.05 4.11
CA LEU A 476 -7.14 -27.42 3.74
C LEU A 476 -7.75 -28.24 4.87
N ASP A 477 -7.58 -27.83 6.14
CA ASP A 477 -8.25 -28.51 7.26
C ASP A 477 -9.74 -28.09 7.27
N PRO A 478 -10.68 -29.04 7.13
CA PRO A 478 -12.10 -28.71 7.17
C PRO A 478 -12.53 -27.99 8.46
N ARG A 479 -11.85 -28.23 9.59
CA ARG A 479 -12.16 -27.53 10.85
C ARG A 479 -11.83 -26.03 10.74
N SER A 480 -10.65 -25.69 10.21
CA SER A 480 -10.23 -24.30 9.99
C SER A 480 -11.19 -23.58 9.04
N VAL A 481 -11.49 -24.19 7.90
CA VAL A 481 -12.37 -23.59 6.88
C VAL A 481 -13.79 -23.40 7.42
N GLN A 482 -14.32 -24.32 8.22
CA GLN A 482 -15.63 -24.14 8.85
C GLN A 482 -15.62 -23.02 9.90
N ALA A 483 -14.56 -22.89 10.70
CA ALA A 483 -14.42 -21.76 11.63
C ALA A 483 -14.37 -20.41 10.89
N GLN A 484 -13.58 -20.32 9.81
CA GLN A 484 -13.54 -19.13 8.93
C GLN A 484 -14.91 -18.79 8.34
N LYS A 485 -15.70 -19.78 7.92
CA LYS A 485 -17.08 -19.57 7.44
C LYS A 485 -17.98 -18.99 8.53
N ARG A 486 -17.89 -19.49 9.78
CA ARG A 486 -18.65 -18.95 10.91
C ARG A 486 -18.21 -17.55 11.28
N PHE A 487 -16.91 -17.27 11.22
CA PHE A 487 -16.34 -15.95 11.42
C PHE A 487 -16.91 -14.93 10.43
N ILE A 488 -16.83 -15.23 9.13
CA ILE A 488 -17.40 -14.40 8.07
C ILE A 488 -18.91 -14.24 8.25
N ALA A 489 -19.62 -15.34 8.52
CA ALA A 489 -21.07 -15.30 8.71
C ALA A 489 -21.50 -14.42 9.89
N ALA A 490 -20.71 -14.35 10.98
CA ALA A 490 -21.01 -13.49 12.13
C ALA A 490 -21.04 -11.99 11.76
N ILE A 491 -20.20 -11.57 10.81
CA ILE A 491 -20.14 -10.19 10.31
C ILE A 491 -21.18 -9.98 9.19
N VAL A 492 -21.15 -10.81 8.15
CA VAL A 492 -21.98 -10.65 6.95
C VAL A 492 -23.48 -10.74 7.26
N SER A 493 -23.88 -11.56 8.24
CA SER A 493 -25.30 -11.69 8.62
C SER A 493 -25.91 -10.41 9.17
N ARG A 494 -25.12 -9.53 9.80
CA ARG A 494 -25.57 -8.21 10.30
C ARG A 494 -25.77 -7.20 9.16
N HIS A 495 -25.02 -7.37 8.08
CA HIS A 495 -24.98 -6.48 6.93
C HIS A 495 -25.69 -7.01 5.69
N LYS A 496 -26.59 -7.99 5.83
CA LYS A 496 -27.33 -8.60 4.71
C LYS A 496 -28.06 -7.58 3.82
N HIS A 497 -28.54 -6.49 4.41
CA HIS A 497 -29.28 -5.44 3.72
C HIS A 497 -28.46 -4.16 3.52
N THR A 498 -27.21 -4.12 3.99
CA THR A 498 -26.34 -2.96 3.85
C THR A 498 -25.94 -2.76 2.40
N SER A 499 -26.07 -1.53 1.92
CA SER A 499 -25.86 -1.15 0.52
C SER A 499 -24.43 -0.68 0.22
N ASN A 500 -23.63 -0.26 1.20
CA ASN A 500 -22.32 0.38 0.99
C ASN A 500 -21.12 -0.50 1.39
N VAL A 501 -21.25 -1.83 1.37
CA VAL A 501 -20.17 -2.76 1.77
C VAL A 501 -19.99 -3.92 0.81
N GLN A 502 -18.72 -4.28 0.60
CA GLN A 502 -18.23 -5.44 -0.13
C GLN A 502 -17.08 -6.09 0.64
N TRP A 503 -16.75 -7.32 0.28
CA TRP A 503 -15.92 -8.21 1.10
C TRP A 503 -14.62 -8.58 0.41
N ASP A 504 -13.49 -8.29 1.05
CA ASP A 504 -12.18 -8.81 0.68
C ASP A 504 -11.86 -10.01 1.59
N LEU A 505 -11.64 -11.19 1.01
CA LEU A 505 -11.40 -12.38 1.81
C LEU A 505 -10.05 -12.32 2.51
N ILE A 506 -9.00 -11.83 1.84
CA ILE A 506 -7.64 -11.89 2.37
C ILE A 506 -6.71 -10.90 1.66
N ASN A 507 -5.89 -10.22 2.46
CA ASN A 507 -4.79 -9.41 1.98
C ASN A 507 -3.56 -10.26 1.62
N GLU A 508 -3.08 -10.17 0.39
CA GLU A 508 -1.81 -10.72 -0.13
C GLU A 508 -1.56 -12.19 0.26
N PRO A 509 -2.41 -13.12 -0.19
CA PRO A 509 -2.43 -14.50 0.30
C PRO A 509 -1.10 -15.24 0.07
N SER A 510 -0.58 -15.80 1.16
CA SER A 510 0.52 -16.76 1.20
C SER A 510 -0.03 -18.14 1.53
N LEU A 511 0.12 -19.07 0.61
CA LEU A 511 -0.56 -20.36 0.68
C LEU A 511 0.19 -21.37 1.56
N PHE A 512 -0.59 -22.06 2.39
CA PHE A 512 -0.19 -23.10 3.33
C PHE A 512 0.72 -22.61 4.46
N ASP A 513 2.02 -22.41 4.24
CA ASP A 513 2.97 -22.10 5.32
C ASP A 513 2.93 -20.62 5.74
N HIS A 514 2.13 -20.35 6.77
CA HIS A 514 1.92 -19.02 7.35
C HIS A 514 3.18 -18.38 7.97
N MET A 515 4.26 -19.13 8.21
CA MET A 515 5.51 -18.59 8.74
C MET A 515 6.47 -18.14 7.64
N ARG A 516 6.25 -18.57 6.39
CA ARG A 516 7.09 -18.28 5.22
C ARG A 516 6.30 -17.52 4.14
N ILE A 517 5.72 -16.39 4.54
CA ILE A 517 4.93 -15.50 3.67
C ILE A 517 5.75 -14.93 2.50
N PHE A 518 5.05 -14.47 1.46
CA PHE A 518 5.61 -13.84 0.24
C PHE A 518 6.66 -14.66 -0.53
N SER A 519 6.85 -15.92 -0.17
CA SER A 519 7.94 -16.76 -0.69
C SER A 519 7.52 -17.66 -1.87
N GLY A 520 6.32 -17.43 -2.43
CA GLY A 520 5.68 -18.32 -3.39
C GLY A 520 5.20 -19.63 -2.74
N PRO A 521 5.05 -20.72 -3.52
CA PRO A 521 4.59 -22.00 -3.01
C PRO A 521 5.52 -22.55 -1.92
N ARG A 522 4.94 -22.89 -0.76
CA ARG A 522 5.62 -23.42 0.42
C ARG A 522 4.77 -24.54 1.00
N SER A 523 5.36 -25.69 1.31
CA SER A 523 4.64 -26.82 1.88
C SER A 523 4.67 -26.73 3.40
N MET A 524 3.55 -27.00 4.05
CA MET A 524 3.51 -27.19 5.51
C MET A 524 3.91 -28.61 5.92
N HIS A 525 4.03 -29.52 4.95
CA HIS A 525 4.34 -30.93 5.17
C HIS A 525 3.35 -31.64 6.11
N ASP A 526 2.09 -31.21 6.08
CA ASP A 526 1.04 -31.77 6.92
C ASP A 526 0.20 -32.84 6.18
N PRO A 527 -0.57 -33.67 6.91
CA PRO A 527 -1.39 -34.73 6.31
C PRO A 527 -2.53 -34.25 5.41
N PHE A 528 -3.11 -33.08 5.66
CA PHE A 528 -4.19 -32.50 4.85
C PHE A 528 -3.67 -32.07 3.48
N GLU A 529 -2.54 -31.36 3.46
CA GLU A 529 -1.86 -30.95 2.25
C GLU A 529 -1.45 -32.16 1.41
N LYS A 530 -0.81 -33.15 2.04
CA LYS A 530 -0.41 -34.39 1.38
C LYS A 530 -1.60 -35.12 0.75
N ALA A 531 -2.71 -35.25 1.48
CA ALA A 531 -3.91 -35.91 0.97
C ALA A 531 -4.54 -35.14 -0.21
N ALA A 532 -4.65 -33.81 -0.08
CA ALA A 532 -5.19 -32.95 -1.13
C ALA A 532 -4.33 -33.01 -2.41
N TYR A 533 -3.00 -32.94 -2.28
CA TYR A 533 -2.08 -32.99 -3.42
C TYR A 533 -2.13 -34.34 -4.15
N VAL A 534 -2.17 -35.45 -3.40
CA VAL A 534 -2.33 -36.80 -3.99
C VAL A 534 -3.63 -36.91 -4.78
N ASN A 535 -4.75 -36.42 -4.23
CA ASN A 535 -6.04 -36.45 -4.91
C ASN A 535 -6.03 -35.57 -6.17
N TRP A 536 -5.44 -34.38 -6.08
CA TRP A 536 -5.31 -33.48 -7.23
C TRP A 536 -4.49 -34.11 -8.36
N LEU A 537 -3.35 -34.75 -8.03
CA LEU A 537 -2.52 -35.46 -9.02
C LEU A 537 -3.26 -36.63 -9.68
N LYS A 538 -4.05 -37.39 -8.91
CA LYS A 538 -4.87 -38.48 -9.45
C LYS A 538 -5.89 -37.95 -10.47
N GLN A 539 -6.54 -36.83 -10.16
CA GLN A 539 -7.52 -36.20 -11.04
C GLN A 539 -6.87 -35.64 -12.32
N ARG A 540 -5.74 -34.93 -12.18
CA ARG A 540 -5.04 -34.31 -13.31
C ARG A 540 -4.37 -35.31 -14.25
N HIS A 541 -3.73 -36.34 -13.70
CA HIS A 541 -2.86 -37.23 -14.47
C HIS A 541 -3.51 -38.58 -14.79
N GLU A 542 -4.54 -39.00 -14.04
CA GLU A 542 -5.30 -40.26 -14.16
C GLU A 542 -4.49 -41.56 -13.96
N SER A 543 -3.24 -41.58 -14.39
CA SER A 543 -2.34 -42.73 -14.42
C SER A 543 -0.97 -42.35 -13.86
N ILE A 544 -0.46 -43.21 -12.97
CA ILE A 544 0.87 -43.03 -12.39
C ILE A 544 1.98 -43.04 -13.44
N GLY A 545 1.81 -43.80 -14.53
CA GLY A 545 2.79 -43.86 -15.62
C GLY A 545 2.94 -42.54 -16.37
N LYS A 546 1.84 -41.79 -16.56
CA LYS A 546 1.87 -40.45 -17.15
C LYS A 546 2.64 -39.49 -16.23
N LEU A 547 2.36 -39.53 -14.93
CA LEU A 547 3.03 -38.69 -13.93
C LEU A 547 4.54 -39.00 -13.85
N GLN A 548 4.91 -40.28 -13.81
CA GLN A 548 6.30 -40.75 -13.86
C GLN A 548 7.06 -40.17 -15.07
N ALA A 549 6.46 -40.24 -16.26
CA ALA A 549 7.07 -39.71 -17.48
C ALA A 549 7.26 -38.18 -17.43
N ARG A 550 6.25 -37.44 -16.96
CA ARG A 550 6.29 -35.98 -16.80
C ARG A 550 7.33 -35.54 -15.77
N TRP A 551 7.43 -36.25 -14.66
CA TRP A 551 8.38 -35.94 -13.56
C TRP A 551 9.78 -36.54 -13.75
N ASN A 552 9.99 -37.28 -14.86
CA ASN A 552 11.24 -38.00 -15.11
C ASN A 552 11.62 -38.94 -13.94
N MET A 553 10.66 -39.73 -13.49
CA MET A 553 10.79 -40.67 -12.38
C MET A 553 10.51 -42.10 -12.85
N THR A 554 11.27 -43.05 -12.32
CA THR A 554 11.05 -44.49 -12.54
C THR A 554 9.93 -45.01 -11.64
N SER A 555 9.40 -46.19 -11.96
CA SER A 555 8.43 -46.89 -11.10
C SER A 555 8.96 -47.25 -9.71
N THR A 556 10.28 -47.26 -9.51
CA THR A 556 10.88 -47.46 -8.18
C THR A 556 10.92 -46.16 -7.38
N GLU A 557 11.16 -45.02 -8.05
CA GLU A 557 11.17 -43.71 -7.41
C GLU A 557 9.76 -43.20 -7.08
N LEU A 558 8.76 -43.57 -7.90
CA LEU A 558 7.35 -43.21 -7.71
C LEU A 558 6.45 -44.41 -8.04
N PRO A 559 6.30 -45.38 -7.11
CA PRO A 559 5.53 -46.60 -7.38
C PRO A 559 4.01 -46.38 -7.56
N ASP A 560 3.45 -45.45 -6.79
CA ASP A 560 2.04 -45.08 -6.80
C ASP A 560 1.88 -43.58 -6.45
N PHE A 561 0.64 -43.07 -6.45
CA PHE A 561 0.38 -41.66 -6.12
C PHE A 561 0.62 -41.37 -4.64
N GLU A 562 0.41 -42.34 -3.77
CA GLU A 562 0.57 -42.26 -2.33
C GLU A 562 2.04 -41.98 -1.95
N ALA A 563 3.00 -42.50 -2.73
CA ALA A 563 4.43 -42.29 -2.57
C ALA A 563 4.94 -40.88 -2.95
N VAL A 564 4.10 -39.99 -3.50
CA VAL A 564 4.48 -38.61 -3.84
C VAL A 564 5.06 -37.89 -2.62
N THR A 565 6.05 -37.01 -2.79
CA THR A 565 6.47 -36.08 -1.72
C THR A 565 6.05 -34.66 -2.07
N LEU A 566 5.69 -33.88 -1.06
CA LEU A 566 5.46 -32.44 -1.21
C LEU A 566 6.81 -31.78 -1.50
N PRO A 567 7.00 -31.14 -2.67
CA PRO A 567 8.27 -30.54 -3.02
C PRO A 567 8.49 -29.23 -2.27
N GLU A 568 9.74 -29.00 -1.86
CA GLU A 568 10.21 -27.69 -1.39
C GLU A 568 11.08 -27.01 -2.45
N GLN A 569 11.27 -25.70 -2.33
CA GLN A 569 12.14 -24.97 -3.28
C GLN A 569 13.57 -25.53 -3.31
N THR A 570 14.07 -26.06 -2.19
CA THR A 570 15.39 -26.70 -2.11
C THR A 570 15.50 -27.98 -2.94
N ASP A 571 14.38 -28.61 -3.31
CA ASP A 571 14.33 -29.80 -4.16
C ASP A 571 14.37 -29.49 -5.65
N ILE A 572 14.20 -28.22 -6.01
CA ILE A 572 14.12 -27.73 -7.40
C ILE A 572 15.39 -26.95 -7.73
N ALA A 573 15.94 -27.15 -8.91
CA ALA A 573 17.04 -26.34 -9.41
C ALA A 573 16.43 -25.15 -10.15
N PHE A 574 16.31 -23.98 -9.51
CA PHE A 574 15.86 -22.74 -10.18
C PHE A 574 16.99 -22.03 -10.93
N ASP A 575 18.23 -22.20 -10.47
CA ASP A 575 19.42 -21.79 -11.21
C ASP A 575 19.94 -22.97 -12.05
N ILE A 576 20.43 -22.68 -13.26
CA ILE A 576 21.01 -23.69 -14.17
C ILE A 576 22.30 -24.35 -13.62
N GLN A 577 22.97 -23.71 -12.67
CA GLN A 577 24.20 -24.19 -12.03
C GLN A 577 23.92 -25.04 -10.78
N ASP A 578 22.67 -25.14 -10.34
CA ASP A 578 22.28 -25.98 -9.20
C ASP A 578 22.16 -27.46 -9.61
N VAL A 579 23.31 -28.07 -9.85
CA VAL A 579 23.45 -29.45 -10.36
C VAL A 579 24.17 -30.37 -9.37
N LYS A 580 24.38 -29.93 -8.13
CA LYS A 580 25.13 -30.68 -7.09
C LYS A 580 24.42 -31.96 -6.66
N LYS A 581 23.09 -32.01 -6.80
CA LYS A 581 22.25 -33.18 -6.51
C LYS A 581 21.33 -33.42 -7.69
N LEU A 582 20.94 -34.68 -7.90
CA LEU A 582 19.90 -35.03 -8.86
C LEU A 582 18.56 -34.46 -8.36
N LYS A 583 17.95 -33.57 -9.14
CA LYS A 583 16.68 -32.90 -8.82
C LYS A 583 15.62 -33.20 -9.88
N LYS A 584 14.36 -33.28 -9.46
CA LYS A 584 13.20 -33.62 -10.32
C LYS A 584 12.37 -32.36 -10.57
N ASN A 585 12.90 -31.42 -11.34
CA ASN A 585 12.41 -30.05 -11.41
C ASN A 585 10.95 -29.92 -11.91
N THR A 586 10.52 -30.79 -12.83
CA THR A 586 9.21 -30.68 -13.50
C THR A 586 8.01 -30.91 -12.57
N ARG A 587 8.22 -31.46 -11.37
CA ARG A 587 7.16 -31.55 -10.35
C ARG A 587 6.72 -30.19 -9.81
N TRP A 588 7.54 -29.15 -9.98
CA TRP A 588 7.25 -27.82 -9.45
C TRP A 588 6.05 -27.16 -10.14
N LEU A 589 5.89 -27.39 -11.44
CA LEU A 589 4.72 -26.93 -12.21
C LEU A 589 3.42 -27.44 -11.58
N ASP A 590 3.36 -28.75 -11.33
CA ASP A 590 2.18 -29.40 -10.75
C ASP A 590 1.91 -28.91 -9.33
N TYR A 591 2.96 -28.75 -8.50
CA TYR A 591 2.78 -28.26 -7.13
C TYR A 591 2.32 -26.80 -7.10
N THR A 592 2.89 -25.94 -7.94
CA THR A 592 2.47 -24.54 -8.06
C THR A 592 1.02 -24.44 -8.54
N ARG A 593 0.64 -25.21 -9.56
CA ARG A 593 -0.75 -25.23 -10.05
C ARG A 593 -1.72 -25.76 -8.99
N PHE A 594 -1.33 -26.81 -8.25
CA PHE A 594 -2.07 -27.30 -7.10
C PHE A 594 -2.32 -26.19 -6.06
N THR A 595 -1.33 -25.34 -5.76
CA THR A 595 -1.54 -24.26 -4.79
C THR A 595 -2.57 -23.26 -5.28
N MET A 596 -2.53 -22.87 -6.57
CA MET A 596 -3.54 -21.98 -7.17
C MET A 596 -4.95 -22.58 -7.13
N ASP A 597 -5.10 -23.85 -7.53
CA ASP A 597 -6.40 -24.53 -7.55
C ASP A 597 -6.97 -24.67 -6.12
N MET A 598 -6.11 -24.93 -5.12
CA MET A 598 -6.55 -24.98 -3.72
C MET A 598 -6.94 -23.60 -3.18
N HIS A 599 -6.27 -22.54 -3.62
CA HIS A 599 -6.69 -21.18 -3.30
C HIS A 599 -8.05 -20.85 -3.93
N ASN A 600 -8.26 -21.12 -5.21
CA ASN A 600 -9.55 -20.90 -5.89
C ASN A 600 -10.69 -21.68 -5.20
N ARG A 601 -10.41 -22.92 -4.76
CA ARG A 601 -11.36 -23.70 -3.98
C ARG A 601 -11.69 -23.03 -2.64
N TRP A 602 -10.68 -22.58 -1.90
CA TRP A 602 -10.88 -21.90 -0.61
C TRP A 602 -11.69 -20.61 -0.79
N VAL A 603 -11.34 -19.78 -1.78
CA VAL A 603 -12.09 -18.57 -2.16
C VAL A 603 -13.53 -18.91 -2.50
N GLY A 604 -13.76 -19.93 -3.34
CA GLY A 604 -15.10 -20.36 -3.74
C GLY A 604 -15.95 -20.85 -2.55
N GLU A 605 -15.35 -21.57 -1.60
CA GLU A 605 -16.04 -22.04 -0.39
C GLU A 605 -16.49 -20.89 0.54
N LEU A 606 -15.66 -19.85 0.69
CA LEU A 606 -16.00 -18.68 1.50
C LEU A 606 -16.98 -17.75 0.79
N THR A 607 -16.77 -17.50 -0.51
CA THR A 607 -17.69 -16.73 -1.36
C THR A 607 -19.09 -17.34 -1.36
N ALA A 608 -19.20 -18.66 -1.46
CA ALA A 608 -20.51 -19.34 -1.39
C ALA A 608 -21.22 -19.11 -0.04
N THR A 609 -20.47 -18.99 1.05
CA THR A 609 -21.02 -18.69 2.38
C THR A 609 -21.56 -17.26 2.44
N ILE A 610 -20.81 -16.29 1.88
CA ILE A 610 -21.23 -14.89 1.77
C ILE A 610 -22.50 -14.78 0.92
N HIS A 611 -22.51 -15.35 -0.29
CA HIS A 611 -23.64 -15.28 -1.21
C HIS A 611 -24.89 -16.03 -0.71
N ALA A 612 -24.74 -17.06 0.14
CA ALA A 612 -25.88 -17.68 0.80
C ALA A 612 -26.59 -16.73 1.77
N ILE A 613 -25.88 -15.76 2.35
CA ILE A 613 -26.42 -14.75 3.25
C ILE A 613 -26.87 -13.51 2.47
N SER A 614 -26.01 -13.00 1.60
CA SER A 614 -26.17 -11.77 0.82
C SER A 614 -25.73 -11.98 -0.65
N PRO A 615 -26.65 -12.40 -1.54
CA PRO A 615 -26.30 -12.74 -2.94
C PRO A 615 -25.84 -11.57 -3.82
N ARG A 616 -25.95 -10.32 -3.35
CA ARG A 616 -25.65 -9.11 -4.14
C ARG A 616 -24.40 -8.37 -3.68
N GLN A 617 -23.80 -8.76 -2.56
CA GLN A 617 -22.57 -8.12 -2.07
C GLN A 617 -21.37 -8.78 -2.72
N LEU A 618 -20.51 -7.94 -3.29
CA LEU A 618 -19.35 -8.40 -4.05
C LEU A 618 -18.28 -8.99 -3.14
N VAL A 619 -17.55 -9.98 -3.65
CA VAL A 619 -16.42 -10.64 -2.99
C VAL A 619 -15.17 -10.55 -3.86
N THR A 620 -14.03 -10.27 -3.22
CA THR A 620 -12.72 -10.21 -3.86
C THR A 620 -11.61 -10.79 -2.98
N VAL A 621 -10.39 -10.73 -3.48
CA VAL A 621 -9.12 -11.04 -2.80
C VAL A 621 -8.15 -9.90 -3.08
N GLY A 622 -7.51 -9.35 -2.06
CA GLY A 622 -6.41 -8.39 -2.20
C GLY A 622 -5.14 -9.10 -2.63
N GLN A 623 -4.70 -8.92 -3.87
CA GLN A 623 -3.50 -9.57 -4.40
C GLN A 623 -2.41 -8.55 -4.68
N ASP A 624 -1.18 -8.84 -4.28
CA ASP A 624 -0.04 -7.98 -4.59
C ASP A 624 0.57 -8.19 -5.99
N GLU A 625 1.82 -7.76 -6.20
CA GLU A 625 2.59 -7.94 -7.44
C GLU A 625 2.99 -9.42 -7.65
N ALA A 626 2.02 -10.32 -7.51
CA ALA A 626 2.15 -11.76 -7.52
C ALA A 626 3.02 -12.20 -8.69
N LEU A 627 2.55 -11.95 -9.91
CA LEU A 627 3.20 -12.37 -11.15
C LEU A 627 4.70 -12.00 -11.16
N GLY A 628 5.04 -10.74 -10.91
CA GLY A 628 6.41 -10.25 -11.04
C GLY A 628 7.36 -10.68 -9.92
N MET A 629 6.86 -11.02 -8.72
CA MET A 629 7.70 -11.35 -7.55
C MET A 629 7.74 -12.85 -7.20
N GLY A 630 6.93 -13.70 -7.82
CA GLY A 630 6.90 -15.13 -7.48
C GLY A 630 5.65 -15.82 -8.00
N PRO A 631 5.59 -17.15 -8.17
CA PRO A 631 4.35 -17.79 -8.58
C PRO A 631 3.37 -17.84 -7.40
N ARG A 632 2.72 -16.71 -7.11
CA ARG A 632 1.71 -16.51 -6.06
C ARG A 632 0.31 -16.43 -6.70
N PRO A 633 -0.79 -16.48 -5.92
CA PRO A 633 -2.13 -16.40 -6.51
C PRO A 633 -2.24 -15.23 -7.47
N SER A 634 -2.70 -15.50 -8.68
CA SER A 634 -2.66 -14.55 -9.79
C SER A 634 -4.07 -14.12 -10.16
N PRO A 635 -4.31 -12.82 -10.43
CA PRO A 635 -5.64 -12.31 -10.75
C PRO A 635 -6.33 -13.05 -11.89
N LEU A 636 -5.63 -13.33 -13.00
CA LEU A 636 -6.20 -14.09 -14.13
C LEU A 636 -6.46 -15.57 -13.81
N ILE A 637 -6.00 -16.08 -12.65
CA ILE A 637 -6.28 -17.45 -12.21
C ILE A 637 -7.45 -17.49 -11.24
N TYR A 638 -7.46 -16.64 -10.22
CA TYR A 638 -8.55 -16.63 -9.23
C TYR A 638 -9.79 -15.86 -9.70
N ALA A 639 -9.75 -15.18 -10.86
CA ALA A 639 -10.85 -14.43 -11.43
C ALA A 639 -12.17 -15.22 -11.47
N GLU A 640 -12.13 -16.54 -11.70
CA GLU A 640 -13.33 -17.39 -11.70
C GLU A 640 -14.04 -17.47 -10.34
N SER A 641 -13.31 -17.25 -9.24
CA SER A 641 -13.81 -17.42 -7.86
C SER A 641 -14.20 -16.11 -7.16
N VAL A 642 -14.01 -14.95 -7.79
CA VAL A 642 -14.30 -13.62 -7.23
C VAL A 642 -15.20 -12.80 -8.15
N ASP A 643 -15.85 -11.75 -7.67
CA ASP A 643 -16.70 -10.88 -8.51
C ASP A 643 -15.91 -9.83 -9.29
N TYR A 644 -14.76 -9.42 -8.76
CA TYR A 644 -13.79 -8.55 -9.41
C TYR A 644 -12.37 -8.88 -8.95
N THR A 645 -11.38 -8.58 -9.79
CA THR A 645 -9.96 -8.84 -9.54
C THR A 645 -9.25 -7.63 -8.98
N THR A 646 -8.09 -7.84 -8.36
CA THR A 646 -7.29 -6.76 -7.78
C THR A 646 -5.81 -6.94 -8.07
N VAL A 647 -5.05 -5.85 -7.96
CA VAL A 647 -3.59 -5.89 -7.90
C VAL A 647 -3.08 -4.78 -6.97
N HIS A 648 -2.04 -5.06 -6.19
CA HIS A 648 -1.33 -4.07 -5.38
C HIS A 648 -0.03 -3.70 -6.06
N THR A 649 0.25 -2.41 -6.20
CA THR A 649 1.44 -1.92 -6.93
C THR A 649 2.42 -1.27 -5.97
N TRP A 650 3.54 -1.93 -5.70
CA TRP A 650 4.51 -1.61 -4.65
C TRP A 650 5.91 -1.36 -5.21
N TRP A 651 6.57 -2.42 -5.69
CA TRP A 651 7.99 -2.46 -5.99
C TRP A 651 8.29 -2.30 -7.47
N LEU A 652 7.42 -2.83 -8.35
CA LEU A 652 7.64 -2.89 -9.79
C LEU A 652 7.28 -1.56 -10.50
N ASN A 653 7.88 -0.47 -10.04
CA ASN A 653 7.63 0.88 -10.58
C ASN A 653 7.98 1.03 -12.08
N ASP A 654 8.77 0.12 -12.64
CA ASP A 654 9.09 0.01 -14.08
C ASP A 654 8.03 -0.77 -14.89
N ARG A 655 7.01 -1.34 -14.24
CA ARG A 655 6.05 -2.25 -14.84
C ARG A 655 4.59 -1.92 -14.48
N LEU A 656 4.30 -0.68 -14.11
CA LEU A 656 2.95 -0.25 -13.68
C LEU A 656 1.86 -0.48 -14.74
N LEU A 657 2.17 -0.22 -16.02
CA LEU A 657 1.25 -0.55 -17.12
C LEU A 657 1.04 -2.08 -17.22
N TRP A 658 2.10 -2.86 -17.04
CA TRP A 658 2.04 -4.31 -17.11
C TRP A 658 1.19 -4.89 -15.97
N ASP A 659 1.32 -4.39 -14.75
CA ASP A 659 0.47 -4.79 -13.62
C ASP A 659 -1.02 -4.54 -13.92
N SER A 660 -1.32 -3.39 -14.54
CA SER A 660 -2.70 -3.05 -14.93
C SER A 660 -3.25 -3.96 -16.03
N VAL A 661 -2.42 -4.35 -17.00
CA VAL A 661 -2.81 -5.22 -18.12
C VAL A 661 -3.00 -6.67 -17.69
N TYR A 662 -2.08 -7.23 -16.91
CA TYR A 662 -2.10 -8.65 -16.52
C TYR A 662 -2.77 -8.89 -15.17
N GLY A 663 -3.12 -7.84 -14.43
CA GLY A 663 -4.04 -7.89 -13.29
C GLY A 663 -5.51 -7.87 -13.69
N LYS A 664 -5.83 -7.64 -14.98
CA LYS A 664 -7.20 -7.47 -15.48
C LYS A 664 -7.69 -8.67 -16.28
N ASP A 665 -8.71 -9.35 -15.73
CA ASP A 665 -9.50 -10.30 -16.49
C ASP A 665 -10.36 -9.56 -17.55
N PRO A 666 -10.43 -10.03 -18.81
CA PRO A 666 -11.22 -9.36 -19.85
C PRO A 666 -12.73 -9.29 -19.59
N SER A 667 -13.24 -10.10 -18.65
CA SER A 667 -14.66 -10.18 -18.33
C SER A 667 -15.05 -9.47 -17.03
N LYS A 668 -14.08 -8.99 -16.25
CA LYS A 668 -14.32 -8.40 -14.92
C LYS A 668 -13.57 -7.08 -14.70
N PRO A 669 -14.08 -6.21 -13.82
CA PRO A 669 -13.35 -5.03 -13.38
C PRO A 669 -12.08 -5.46 -12.63
N THR A 670 -11.03 -4.65 -12.76
CA THR A 670 -9.83 -4.76 -11.91
C THR A 670 -9.63 -3.47 -11.16
N LEU A 671 -9.47 -3.58 -9.85
CA LEU A 671 -9.12 -2.46 -8.99
C LEU A 671 -7.63 -2.52 -8.64
N ILE A 672 -6.90 -1.41 -8.80
CA ILE A 672 -5.59 -1.26 -8.14
C ILE A 672 -5.89 -1.02 -6.65
N GLN A 673 -6.11 -2.11 -5.91
CA GLN A 673 -6.76 -2.10 -4.59
C GLN A 673 -5.82 -1.66 -3.46
N GLU A 674 -4.52 -1.69 -3.70
CA GLU A 674 -3.54 -0.97 -2.90
C GLU A 674 -2.46 -0.38 -3.82
N THR A 675 -2.16 0.90 -3.63
CA THR A 675 -1.04 1.53 -4.28
C THR A 675 -0.40 2.54 -3.35
N GLY A 676 0.93 2.57 -3.30
CA GLY A 676 1.66 3.45 -2.40
C GLY A 676 3.14 3.45 -2.74
N ILE A 677 3.95 4.10 -1.91
CA ILE A 677 5.40 4.11 -2.09
C ILE A 677 6.05 3.57 -0.82
N MET A 678 6.78 2.47 -0.97
CA MET A 678 7.58 1.89 0.10
C MET A 678 8.71 2.85 0.48
N TYR A 679 8.97 2.94 1.79
CA TYR A 679 10.14 3.67 2.30
C TYR A 679 11.42 2.99 1.80
N VAL A 680 12.33 3.76 1.23
CA VAL A 680 13.59 3.27 0.69
C VAL A 680 14.73 4.13 1.19
N GLU A 681 15.84 3.46 1.49
CA GLU A 681 17.01 4.09 2.10
C GLU A 681 18.18 4.17 1.13
N MET A 682 19.02 5.16 1.37
CA MET A 682 20.39 5.22 0.88
C MET A 682 21.24 4.18 1.64
N PRO A 683 22.44 3.81 1.14
CA PRO A 683 23.32 2.86 1.84
C PRO A 683 23.74 3.28 3.27
N ASP A 684 23.54 4.54 3.65
CA ASP A 684 23.78 5.12 4.97
C ASP A 684 22.49 5.27 5.82
N ASN A 685 21.40 4.61 5.42
CA ASN A 685 20.08 4.59 6.10
C ASN A 685 19.26 5.89 6.05
N ARG A 686 19.71 6.93 5.34
CA ARG A 686 18.88 8.13 5.11
C ARG A 686 17.79 7.86 4.09
N ALA A 687 16.67 8.56 4.20
CA ALA A 687 15.60 8.53 3.20
C ALA A 687 16.16 8.85 1.80
N LYS A 688 15.88 7.98 0.84
CA LYS A 688 16.35 8.15 -0.54
C LYS A 688 15.52 9.15 -1.34
N ARG A 689 14.27 9.40 -0.93
CA ARG A 689 13.30 10.20 -1.69
C ARG A 689 12.74 11.35 -0.87
N SER A 690 12.48 12.48 -1.52
CA SER A 690 11.68 13.58 -0.94
C SER A 690 10.18 13.29 -1.04
N GLU A 691 9.36 14.00 -0.27
CA GLU A 691 7.89 13.83 -0.34
C GLU A 691 7.31 14.22 -1.73
N GLU A 692 7.94 15.16 -2.45
CA GLU A 692 7.55 15.52 -3.82
C GLU A 692 7.83 14.41 -4.84
N GLU A 693 8.96 13.71 -4.69
CA GLU A 693 9.28 12.53 -5.50
C GLU A 693 8.28 11.39 -5.21
N LEU A 694 7.92 11.19 -3.93
CA LEU A 694 6.88 10.22 -3.55
C LEU A 694 5.53 10.58 -4.17
N ARG A 695 5.12 11.86 -4.11
CA ARG A 695 3.92 12.37 -4.80
C ARG A 695 3.96 12.07 -6.30
N ASN A 696 5.08 12.37 -6.98
CA ASN A 696 5.19 12.12 -8.43
C ASN A 696 5.04 10.65 -8.77
N ILE A 697 5.64 9.76 -7.98
CA ILE A 697 5.47 8.31 -8.15
C ILE A 697 4.00 7.91 -7.96
N LEU A 698 3.36 8.38 -6.88
CA LEU A 698 1.95 8.08 -6.61
C LEU A 698 1.02 8.58 -7.72
N GLU A 699 1.23 9.81 -8.20
CA GLU A 699 0.47 10.41 -9.31
C GLU A 699 0.53 9.51 -10.55
N ARG A 700 1.71 9.01 -10.91
CA ARG A 700 1.88 8.09 -12.04
C ARG A 700 1.16 6.76 -11.80
N LYS A 701 1.21 6.21 -10.59
CA LYS A 701 0.49 4.97 -10.25
C LYS A 701 -1.03 5.14 -10.42
N TYR A 702 -1.58 6.27 -9.96
CA TYR A 702 -2.99 6.61 -10.19
C TYR A 702 -3.31 6.74 -11.69
N ALA A 703 -2.47 7.44 -12.45
CA ALA A 703 -2.66 7.58 -13.89
C ALA A 703 -2.66 6.22 -14.62
N TYR A 704 -1.73 5.32 -14.28
CA TYR A 704 -1.68 3.97 -14.86
C TYR A 704 -2.90 3.11 -14.49
N ALA A 705 -3.46 3.28 -13.29
CA ALA A 705 -4.66 2.57 -12.87
C ALA A 705 -5.87 2.82 -13.79
N PHE A 706 -5.93 3.97 -14.45
CA PHE A 706 -6.96 4.33 -15.43
C PHE A 706 -6.52 4.14 -16.89
N ALA A 707 -5.26 3.83 -17.17
CA ALA A 707 -4.68 3.81 -18.52
C ALA A 707 -5.03 2.55 -19.34
N ALA A 708 -5.27 1.41 -18.68
CA ALA A 708 -5.47 0.11 -19.34
C ALA A 708 -6.82 -0.56 -18.97
N GLY A 709 -7.86 0.26 -18.80
CA GLY A 709 -9.20 -0.25 -18.46
C GLY A 709 -9.36 -0.75 -17.03
N GLY A 710 -8.50 -0.32 -16.11
CA GLY A 710 -8.68 -0.52 -14.67
C GLY A 710 -9.79 0.37 -14.10
N ALA A 711 -10.44 -0.10 -13.05
CA ALA A 711 -11.63 0.52 -12.45
C ALA A 711 -11.31 1.65 -11.45
N GLY A 712 -10.04 1.87 -11.15
CA GLY A 712 -9.57 2.91 -10.24
C GLY A 712 -8.37 2.51 -9.41
N ALA A 713 -8.02 3.38 -8.47
CA ALA A 713 -6.89 3.20 -7.57
C ALA A 713 -7.31 3.43 -6.10
N VAL A 714 -6.68 2.70 -5.19
CA VAL A 714 -6.85 2.83 -3.75
C VAL A 714 -5.49 3.05 -3.11
N GLN A 715 -5.25 4.23 -2.53
CA GLN A 715 -3.96 4.50 -1.89
C GLN A 715 -3.81 3.75 -0.57
N TRP A 716 -2.63 3.17 -0.31
CA TRP A 716 -2.22 2.70 1.00
C TRP A 716 -1.24 3.71 1.60
N LEU A 717 -1.58 4.42 2.67
CA LEU A 717 -2.87 4.51 3.37
C LEU A 717 -3.12 5.97 3.80
N TRP A 718 -4.22 6.28 4.48
CA TRP A 718 -4.50 7.64 4.94
C TRP A 718 -3.54 8.09 6.05
N ASN A 719 -3.63 7.46 7.21
CA ASN A 719 -2.81 7.79 8.39
C ASN A 719 -1.54 6.95 8.42
N THR A 720 -0.39 7.57 8.66
CA THR A 720 0.86 6.83 8.92
C THR A 720 0.74 6.02 10.22
N ASN A 721 0.94 4.70 10.15
CA ASN A 721 0.84 3.80 11.33
C ASN A 721 2.20 3.58 11.99
N TYR A 722 2.67 4.56 12.75
CA TYR A 722 3.97 4.52 13.42
C TYR A 722 4.06 3.53 14.61
N PHE A 723 2.99 2.79 14.91
CA PHE A 723 2.97 1.74 15.94
C PHE A 723 3.38 0.36 15.42
N MET A 724 3.92 0.27 14.20
CA MET A 724 4.39 -0.98 13.62
C MET A 724 5.86 -1.23 13.97
N ASP A 725 6.23 -2.50 14.11
CA ASP A 725 7.62 -2.92 14.32
C ASP A 725 8.45 -2.90 13.01
N ASN A 726 7.78 -2.74 11.86
CA ASN A 726 8.39 -2.64 10.55
C ASN A 726 8.50 -1.17 10.10
N VAL A 727 9.74 -0.65 10.03
CA VAL A 727 10.03 0.72 9.60
C VAL A 727 9.54 1.03 8.18
N CYS A 728 9.49 0.02 7.31
CA CYS A 728 9.02 0.21 5.94
C CYS A 728 7.53 0.59 5.94
N GLU A 729 6.71 -0.11 6.75
CA GLU A 729 5.26 0.13 6.85
C GLU A 729 4.92 1.32 7.75
N SER A 730 5.74 1.59 8.78
CA SER A 730 5.47 2.64 9.77
C SER A 730 5.54 4.07 9.23
N ASN A 731 5.97 4.25 7.97
CA ASN A 731 6.25 5.55 7.35
C ASN A 731 5.30 5.88 6.18
N ILE A 732 4.55 4.89 5.71
CA ILE A 732 3.64 5.01 4.57
C ILE A 732 2.36 5.69 5.04
N GLY A 733 1.88 6.70 4.31
CA GLY A 733 0.65 7.40 4.64
C GLY A 733 0.52 8.74 3.92
N ALA A 734 -0.70 9.15 3.60
CA ALA A 734 -1.01 10.50 3.07
C ALA A 734 -0.82 11.59 4.13
N LEU A 735 -1.00 11.23 5.41
CA LEU A 735 -0.74 12.07 6.57
C LEU A 735 0.55 11.60 7.27
N ARG A 736 1.32 12.54 7.80
CA ARG A 736 2.48 12.29 8.66
C ARG A 736 2.03 11.74 10.01
N ALA A 737 2.97 11.27 10.82
CA ALA A 737 2.67 10.78 12.17
C ALA A 737 1.98 11.85 13.04
N ASP A 738 2.28 13.13 12.83
CA ASP A 738 1.65 14.27 13.50
C ASP A 738 0.26 14.67 12.95
N GLY A 739 -0.28 13.94 11.97
CA GLY A 739 -1.60 14.20 11.38
C GLY A 739 -1.61 15.22 10.23
N THR A 740 -0.49 15.86 9.90
CA THR A 740 -0.45 16.82 8.78
C THR A 740 -0.32 16.14 7.43
N GLN A 741 -0.95 16.70 6.40
CA GLN A 741 -1.02 16.14 5.05
C GLN A 741 0.28 16.35 4.26
N LYS A 742 0.82 15.26 3.73
CA LYS A 742 1.96 15.26 2.80
C LYS A 742 1.53 15.68 1.39
N PRO A 743 2.46 16.05 0.50
CA PRO A 743 2.17 16.25 -0.93
C PRO A 743 1.43 15.09 -1.60
N GLU A 744 1.63 13.85 -1.14
CA GLU A 744 0.90 12.67 -1.63
C GLU A 744 -0.62 12.78 -1.46
N ALA A 745 -1.11 13.51 -0.45
CA ALA A 745 -2.53 13.74 -0.27
C ALA A 745 -3.13 14.51 -1.45
N ASP A 746 -2.39 15.45 -2.06
CA ASP A 746 -2.84 16.26 -3.20
C ASP A 746 -3.26 15.37 -4.39
N VAL A 747 -2.60 14.22 -4.58
CA VAL A 747 -2.97 13.25 -5.62
C VAL A 747 -4.42 12.77 -5.44
N SER A 748 -4.84 12.50 -4.20
CA SER A 748 -6.23 12.09 -3.91
C SER A 748 -7.22 13.20 -4.21
N TYR A 749 -6.93 14.45 -3.81
CA TYR A 749 -7.80 15.61 -4.09
C TYR A 749 -7.93 15.87 -5.60
N ASP A 750 -6.80 15.89 -6.31
CA ASP A 750 -6.76 16.23 -7.72
C ASP A 750 -7.45 15.15 -8.58
N PHE A 751 -7.17 13.87 -8.31
CA PHE A 751 -7.88 12.77 -8.99
C PHE A 751 -9.35 12.67 -8.56
N GLY A 752 -9.67 12.84 -7.28
CA GLY A 752 -11.05 12.82 -6.79
C GLY A 752 -11.92 13.86 -7.50
N LYS A 753 -11.39 15.07 -7.69
CA LYS A 753 -12.03 16.13 -8.46
C LYS A 753 -12.16 15.77 -9.95
N PHE A 754 -11.06 15.36 -10.60
CA PHE A 754 -11.05 15.08 -12.03
C PHE A 754 -11.95 13.89 -12.39
N ILE A 755 -11.77 12.75 -11.73
CA ILE A 755 -12.55 11.52 -11.96
C ILE A 755 -14.02 11.73 -11.61
N GLY A 756 -14.32 12.50 -10.55
CA GLY A 756 -15.69 12.88 -10.21
C GLY A 756 -16.41 13.60 -11.35
N GLN A 757 -15.73 14.53 -12.03
CA GLN A 757 -16.27 15.29 -13.17
C GLN A 757 -16.55 14.43 -14.41
N ILE A 758 -15.76 13.37 -14.62
CA ILE A 758 -15.85 12.51 -15.81
C ILE A 758 -16.48 11.15 -15.53
N SER A 759 -17.05 10.94 -14.34
CA SER A 759 -17.53 9.63 -13.89
C SER A 759 -18.52 8.97 -14.85
N SER A 760 -19.42 9.73 -15.46
CA SER A 760 -20.39 9.24 -16.45
C SER A 760 -19.78 8.71 -17.74
N LEU A 761 -18.49 8.95 -18.00
CA LEU A 761 -17.79 8.46 -19.18
C LEU A 761 -17.53 6.95 -19.13
N PHE A 762 -17.41 6.37 -17.93
CA PHE A 762 -16.93 5.00 -17.69
C PHE A 762 -17.97 3.90 -18.01
N GLU A 763 -18.59 3.98 -19.19
CA GLU A 763 -19.57 3.02 -19.71
C GLU A 763 -19.11 2.41 -21.04
N GLU A 764 -19.33 1.11 -21.18
CA GLU A 764 -19.19 0.38 -22.46
C GLU A 764 -17.85 0.70 -23.19
N ARG A 765 -16.72 0.55 -22.50
CA ARG A 765 -15.38 0.73 -23.08
C ARG A 765 -15.20 -0.17 -24.31
N GLN A 766 -14.46 0.26 -25.32
CA GLN A 766 -14.02 -0.61 -26.41
C GLN A 766 -12.79 -1.43 -26.00
N LEU A 767 -12.77 -2.74 -26.30
CA LEU A 767 -11.63 -3.60 -26.02
C LEU A 767 -10.50 -3.40 -27.04
N GLU A 768 -9.27 -3.59 -26.60
CA GLU A 768 -8.06 -3.53 -27.41
C GLU A 768 -8.01 -4.70 -28.40
N GLU A 769 -7.71 -4.45 -29.67
CA GLU A 769 -7.68 -5.48 -30.73
C GLU A 769 -6.46 -6.42 -30.67
N ILE A 770 -5.50 -6.14 -29.78
CA ILE A 770 -4.30 -6.96 -29.53
C ILE A 770 -4.46 -7.66 -28.18
N ALA A 771 -4.49 -8.98 -28.19
CA ALA A 771 -4.51 -9.81 -26.98
C ALA A 771 -3.16 -10.50 -26.78
N VAL A 772 -2.64 -10.46 -25.55
CA VAL A 772 -1.36 -11.07 -25.19
C VAL A 772 -1.58 -12.16 -24.16
N VAL A 773 -1.16 -13.38 -24.50
CA VAL A 773 -1.29 -14.54 -23.62
C VAL A 773 -0.15 -14.55 -22.60
N PHE A 774 -0.48 -14.58 -21.32
CA PHE A 774 0.47 -14.78 -20.24
C PHE A 774 0.81 -16.28 -20.07
N PRO A 775 2.05 -16.72 -20.30
CA PRO A 775 2.41 -18.14 -20.34
C PRO A 775 2.67 -18.74 -18.94
N TYR A 776 1.59 -19.13 -18.25
CA TYR A 776 1.64 -19.74 -16.91
C TYR A 776 2.40 -21.07 -16.83
N SER A 777 2.38 -21.90 -17.88
CA SER A 777 3.17 -23.13 -17.90
C SER A 777 4.66 -22.85 -17.70
N ASN A 778 5.15 -21.73 -18.23
CA ASN A 778 6.51 -21.27 -18.01
C ASN A 778 6.69 -20.59 -16.66
N ASP A 779 5.78 -19.69 -16.29
CA ASP A 779 5.87 -18.95 -15.02
C ASP A 779 5.81 -19.87 -13.80
N PHE A 780 5.07 -20.98 -13.87
CA PHE A 780 4.98 -21.97 -12.80
C PHE A 780 6.07 -23.04 -12.85
N SER A 781 6.95 -23.01 -13.86
CA SER A 781 8.03 -23.98 -14.01
C SER A 781 9.27 -23.60 -13.20
N SER A 782 10.29 -24.47 -13.23
CA SER A 782 11.60 -24.18 -12.62
C SER A 782 12.42 -23.12 -13.38
N ARG A 783 11.96 -22.67 -14.55
CA ARG A 783 12.64 -21.68 -15.40
C ARG A 783 11.61 -20.64 -15.83
N ARG A 784 11.58 -19.52 -15.12
CA ARG A 784 10.53 -18.50 -15.24
C ARG A 784 11.02 -17.34 -16.12
N PHE A 785 10.46 -17.23 -17.32
CA PHE A 785 10.77 -16.20 -18.32
C PHE A 785 9.54 -15.35 -18.68
N ALA A 786 8.33 -15.86 -18.43
CA ALA A 786 7.06 -15.21 -18.74
C ALA A 786 7.01 -13.73 -18.33
N CYS A 787 7.42 -13.42 -17.10
CA CYS A 787 7.40 -12.05 -16.57
C CYS A 787 8.37 -11.11 -17.28
N GLU A 788 9.58 -11.57 -17.63
CA GLU A 788 10.54 -10.74 -18.39
C GLU A 788 10.02 -10.52 -19.82
N ALA A 789 9.56 -11.59 -20.47
CA ALA A 789 9.05 -11.54 -21.84
C ALA A 789 7.85 -10.60 -21.99
N THR A 790 6.84 -10.76 -21.14
CA THR A 790 5.63 -9.91 -21.18
C THR A 790 5.91 -8.49 -20.71
N GLY A 791 6.85 -8.28 -19.78
CA GLY A 791 7.29 -6.94 -19.36
C GLY A 791 7.97 -6.18 -20.51
N ASN A 792 8.92 -6.83 -21.20
CA ASN A 792 9.60 -6.25 -22.36
C ASN A 792 8.61 -6.02 -23.51
N LEU A 793 7.67 -6.94 -23.75
CA LEU A 793 6.59 -6.74 -24.70
C LEU A 793 5.78 -5.48 -24.36
N THR A 794 5.34 -5.32 -23.11
CA THR A 794 4.56 -4.15 -22.70
C THR A 794 5.35 -2.85 -22.88
N ARG A 795 6.67 -2.85 -22.62
CA ARG A 795 7.54 -1.69 -22.89
C ARG A 795 7.56 -1.36 -24.39
N VAL A 796 7.81 -2.33 -25.26
CA VAL A 796 7.88 -2.06 -26.70
C VAL A 796 6.51 -1.69 -27.28
N LEU A 797 5.49 -2.51 -27.03
CA LEU A 797 4.17 -2.34 -27.65
C LEU A 797 3.45 -1.10 -27.09
N GLY A 798 3.47 -0.92 -25.77
CA GLY A 798 2.77 0.17 -25.09
C GLY A 798 3.52 1.51 -25.11
N TYR A 799 4.85 1.51 -24.95
CA TYR A 799 5.63 2.76 -24.83
C TYR A 799 6.32 3.14 -26.12
N GLU A 800 6.89 2.23 -26.90
CA GLU A 800 7.61 2.62 -28.12
C GLU A 800 6.67 2.68 -29.32
N MET A 801 5.78 1.68 -29.46
CA MET A 801 4.83 1.60 -30.57
C MET A 801 3.49 2.31 -30.28
N LYS A 802 3.22 2.67 -29.02
CA LYS A 802 2.00 3.36 -28.56
C LYS A 802 0.70 2.61 -28.92
N LEU A 803 0.74 1.29 -28.84
CA LEU A 803 -0.38 0.41 -29.16
C LEU A 803 -0.94 -0.22 -27.88
N PRO A 804 -2.20 0.10 -27.52
CA PRO A 804 -2.89 -0.55 -26.42
C PRO A 804 -3.07 -2.05 -26.67
N HIS A 805 -2.92 -2.85 -25.62
CA HIS A 805 -3.14 -4.30 -25.62
C HIS A 805 -3.78 -4.76 -24.31
N ARG A 806 -4.41 -5.93 -24.34
CA ARG A 806 -5.02 -6.58 -23.17
C ARG A 806 -4.35 -7.92 -22.86
N GLY A 807 -4.28 -8.28 -21.58
CA GLY A 807 -3.75 -9.56 -21.12
C GLY A 807 -4.82 -10.65 -21.07
N ILE A 808 -4.45 -11.89 -21.36
CA ILE A 808 -5.27 -13.10 -21.14
C ILE A 808 -4.40 -14.22 -20.57
N GLY A 809 -4.96 -15.08 -19.72
CA GLY A 809 -4.21 -16.19 -19.13
C GLY A 809 -4.12 -17.40 -20.05
N GLU A 810 -2.97 -18.10 -20.09
CA GLU A 810 -2.81 -19.35 -20.85
C GLU A 810 -3.89 -20.41 -20.55
N PHE A 811 -4.41 -20.45 -19.33
CA PHE A 811 -5.42 -21.43 -18.91
C PHE A 811 -6.87 -20.93 -19.01
N HIS A 812 -7.09 -19.69 -19.47
CA HIS A 812 -8.41 -19.02 -19.54
C HIS A 812 -8.64 -18.37 -20.92
N LEU A 813 -8.52 -19.18 -21.97
CA LEU A 813 -8.59 -18.74 -23.37
C LEU A 813 -10.02 -18.65 -23.92
N GLU A 814 -11.03 -19.11 -23.17
CA GLU A 814 -12.43 -19.12 -23.60
C GLU A 814 -12.96 -17.71 -23.93
N THR A 815 -12.39 -16.67 -23.33
CA THR A 815 -12.71 -15.26 -23.61
C THR A 815 -12.48 -14.88 -25.08
N LEU A 816 -11.54 -15.54 -25.76
CA LEU A 816 -11.25 -15.32 -27.18
C LEU A 816 -12.45 -15.62 -28.08
N GLN A 817 -13.29 -16.59 -27.72
CA GLN A 817 -14.48 -16.95 -28.51
C GLN A 817 -15.49 -15.79 -28.60
N ARG A 818 -15.55 -14.96 -27.55
CA ARG A 818 -16.44 -13.79 -27.48
C ARG A 818 -15.85 -12.58 -28.20
N ASP A 819 -14.60 -12.23 -27.89
CA ASP A 819 -14.03 -10.92 -28.21
C ASP A 819 -13.16 -10.88 -29.47
N LYS A 820 -12.78 -12.04 -30.03
CA LYS A 820 -12.16 -12.25 -31.36
C LYS A 820 -11.13 -11.16 -31.77
N PRO A 821 -10.03 -11.00 -31.02
CA PRO A 821 -9.01 -10.00 -31.33
C PRO A 821 -8.36 -10.27 -32.68
N LYS A 822 -7.95 -9.21 -33.39
CA LYS A 822 -7.25 -9.34 -34.69
C LYS A 822 -5.85 -9.93 -34.57
N LEU A 823 -5.15 -9.65 -33.46
CA LEU A 823 -3.80 -10.14 -33.20
C LEU A 823 -3.74 -10.78 -31.80
N ILE A 824 -3.24 -12.01 -31.75
CA ILE A 824 -2.93 -12.75 -30.52
C ILE A 824 -1.43 -12.96 -30.46
N ILE A 825 -0.78 -12.59 -29.35
CA ILE A 825 0.66 -12.77 -29.16
C ILE A 825 0.91 -13.74 -28.00
N VAL A 826 1.74 -14.75 -28.24
CA VAL A 826 2.31 -15.65 -27.21
C VAL A 826 3.81 -15.36 -27.10
N PRO A 827 4.24 -14.50 -26.15
CA PRO A 827 5.59 -13.96 -26.10
C PRO A 827 6.56 -14.88 -25.36
N SER A 828 7.55 -15.41 -26.07
CA SER A 828 8.71 -16.15 -25.56
C SER A 828 8.34 -17.21 -24.51
N ALA A 829 7.22 -17.91 -24.72
CA ALA A 829 6.67 -18.83 -23.73
C ALA A 829 7.65 -19.94 -23.34
N HIS A 830 8.57 -20.32 -24.23
CA HIS A 830 9.46 -21.48 -24.09
C HIS A 830 8.72 -22.80 -23.97
N ASN A 831 8.13 -23.09 -22.82
CA ASN A 831 7.29 -24.25 -22.59
C ASN A 831 5.82 -23.78 -22.44
N PHE A 832 4.90 -24.46 -23.10
CA PHE A 832 3.50 -24.04 -23.18
C PHE A 832 2.58 -25.25 -23.16
N SER A 833 1.34 -25.10 -22.70
CA SER A 833 0.39 -26.22 -22.60
C SER A 833 -0.08 -26.68 -23.97
N ASP A 834 -0.12 -28.00 -24.16
CA ASP A 834 -0.65 -28.59 -25.40
C ASP A 834 -2.14 -28.26 -25.59
N ALA A 835 -2.90 -28.23 -24.49
CA ALA A 835 -4.32 -27.87 -24.52
C ALA A 835 -4.51 -26.42 -24.96
N ALA A 836 -3.76 -25.49 -24.36
CA ALA A 836 -3.82 -24.07 -24.70
C ALA A 836 -3.38 -23.82 -26.15
N LEU A 837 -2.30 -24.45 -26.62
CA LEU A 837 -1.86 -24.31 -28.01
C LEU A 837 -2.93 -24.82 -28.99
N THR A 838 -3.53 -25.97 -28.69
CA THR A 838 -4.61 -26.53 -29.51
C THR A 838 -5.80 -25.58 -29.58
N GLU A 839 -6.18 -24.98 -28.45
CA GLU A 839 -7.29 -24.02 -28.38
C GLU A 839 -7.00 -22.73 -29.17
N LEU A 840 -5.78 -22.18 -29.07
CA LEU A 840 -5.37 -21.01 -29.85
C LEU A 840 -5.41 -21.29 -31.35
N LEU A 841 -4.87 -22.43 -31.79
CA LEU A 841 -4.86 -22.83 -33.20
C LEU A 841 -6.29 -23.03 -33.71
N ALA A 842 -7.13 -23.73 -32.96
CA ALA A 842 -8.55 -23.91 -33.29
C ALA A 842 -9.31 -22.59 -33.34
N HIS A 843 -9.01 -21.65 -32.45
CA HIS A 843 -9.60 -20.31 -32.47
C HIS A 843 -9.27 -19.58 -33.78
N VAL A 844 -7.99 -19.53 -34.15
CA VAL A 844 -7.51 -18.89 -35.39
C VAL A 844 -8.09 -19.57 -36.62
N GLU A 845 -8.13 -20.90 -36.64
CA GLU A 845 -8.70 -21.68 -37.73
C GLU A 845 -10.17 -21.32 -37.97
N ALA A 846 -10.96 -21.24 -36.89
CA ALA A 846 -12.41 -21.07 -36.95
C ALA A 846 -12.88 -19.60 -37.04
N HIS A 847 -12.11 -18.64 -36.52
CA HIS A 847 -12.55 -17.25 -36.36
C HIS A 847 -11.68 -16.22 -37.10
N GLY A 848 -10.52 -16.63 -37.62
CA GLY A 848 -9.58 -15.73 -38.29
C GLY A 848 -8.60 -15.06 -37.32
N GLY A 849 -8.05 -13.92 -37.73
CA GLY A 849 -7.00 -13.20 -37.00
C GLY A 849 -5.60 -13.80 -37.20
N THR A 850 -4.62 -13.18 -36.57
CA THR A 850 -3.21 -13.59 -36.63
C THR A 850 -2.72 -14.01 -35.24
N LEU A 851 -2.12 -15.20 -35.13
CA LEU A 851 -1.40 -15.65 -33.95
C LEU A 851 0.11 -15.49 -34.17
N LEU A 852 0.76 -14.63 -33.39
CA LEU A 852 2.21 -14.56 -33.27
C LEU A 852 2.68 -15.42 -32.10
N PHE A 853 3.51 -16.44 -32.38
CA PHE A 853 4.18 -17.24 -31.37
C PHE A 853 5.70 -17.05 -31.46
N THR A 854 6.34 -16.68 -30.36
CA THR A 854 7.80 -16.45 -30.35
C THR A 854 8.52 -17.44 -29.41
N GLY A 855 9.71 -17.87 -29.84
CA GLY A 855 10.49 -18.92 -29.17
C GLY A 855 10.09 -20.34 -29.57
N PRO A 856 10.57 -21.35 -28.80
CA PRO A 856 10.27 -22.75 -29.05
C PRO A 856 8.77 -23.04 -28.99
N ILE A 857 8.16 -23.41 -30.12
CA ILE A 857 6.75 -23.81 -30.17
C ILE A 857 6.59 -25.30 -29.87
N GLY A 858 7.65 -26.11 -30.00
CA GLY A 858 7.61 -27.55 -29.82
C GLY A 858 7.77 -28.08 -28.40
N LEU A 859 8.00 -27.24 -27.39
CA LEU A 859 8.15 -27.71 -26.01
C LEU A 859 6.80 -27.74 -25.26
N ASP A 860 6.41 -28.92 -24.78
CA ASP A 860 5.24 -29.07 -23.91
C ASP A 860 5.44 -28.40 -22.54
N GLU A 861 4.39 -28.31 -21.74
CA GLU A 861 4.40 -27.69 -20.41
C GLU A 861 5.45 -28.29 -19.46
N TYR A 862 5.91 -29.53 -19.69
CA TYR A 862 6.94 -30.23 -18.91
C TYR A 862 8.33 -30.21 -19.59
N TRP A 863 8.57 -29.27 -20.51
CA TRP A 863 9.84 -29.09 -21.22
C TRP A 863 10.24 -30.27 -22.12
N LYS A 864 9.29 -31.10 -22.55
CA LYS A 864 9.57 -32.20 -23.50
C LYS A 864 9.45 -31.70 -24.93
N PRO A 865 10.42 -32.03 -25.81
CA PRO A 865 10.28 -31.78 -27.24
C PRO A 865 9.13 -32.61 -27.83
N THR A 866 8.30 -31.97 -28.64
CA THR A 866 7.15 -32.55 -29.33
C THR A 866 7.10 -32.08 -30.79
N SER A 867 6.37 -32.82 -31.61
CA SER A 867 6.05 -32.44 -33.00
C SER A 867 4.69 -31.73 -33.13
N ARG A 868 4.17 -31.17 -32.02
CA ARG A 868 2.76 -30.69 -31.92
C ARG A 868 2.37 -29.60 -32.93
N ALA A 869 3.34 -28.84 -33.45
CA ALA A 869 3.11 -27.76 -34.41
C ALA A 869 3.68 -28.06 -35.81
N GLU A 870 4.31 -29.22 -36.03
CA GLU A 870 5.01 -29.53 -37.29
C GLU A 870 4.09 -29.52 -38.50
N SER A 871 2.82 -29.92 -38.33
CA SER A 871 1.80 -29.90 -39.38
C SER A 871 1.46 -28.50 -39.88
N ILE A 872 1.78 -27.46 -39.10
CA ILE A 872 1.45 -26.07 -39.40
C ILE A 872 2.71 -25.32 -39.82
N VAL A 873 3.76 -25.29 -38.99
CA VAL A 873 4.95 -24.47 -39.23
C VAL A 873 6.07 -25.20 -39.99
N GLY A 874 5.84 -26.48 -40.30
CA GLY A 874 6.82 -27.39 -40.91
C GLY A 874 7.75 -28.04 -39.86
N PRO A 875 8.67 -28.91 -40.30
CA PRO A 875 9.59 -29.59 -39.40
C PRO A 875 10.54 -28.60 -38.71
N TYR A 876 10.82 -28.83 -37.43
CA TYR A 876 11.73 -28.02 -36.63
C TYR A 876 12.54 -28.87 -35.66
N ARG A 877 13.60 -28.30 -35.10
CA ARG A 877 14.42 -28.94 -34.08
C ARG A 877 14.84 -27.95 -33.00
N LEU A 878 14.73 -28.37 -31.75
CA LEU A 878 15.24 -27.62 -30.59
C LEU A 878 16.75 -27.41 -30.70
N SER A 879 17.22 -26.21 -30.34
CA SER A 879 18.63 -25.84 -30.33
C SER A 879 18.94 -24.82 -29.25
N ASN A 880 20.21 -24.69 -28.88
CA ASN A 880 20.65 -23.70 -27.91
C ASN A 880 20.70 -22.31 -28.54
N ILE A 881 20.49 -21.30 -27.71
CA ILE A 881 20.73 -19.90 -28.08
C ILE A 881 22.23 -19.59 -28.04
N SER A 882 22.68 -18.82 -29.03
CA SER A 882 24.01 -18.19 -29.06
C SER A 882 23.91 -16.75 -28.54
N ARG A 883 25.03 -16.17 -28.09
CA ARG A 883 25.11 -14.76 -27.64
C ARG A 883 24.55 -13.79 -28.68
N GLU A 884 24.84 -14.05 -29.95
CA GLU A 884 24.34 -13.28 -31.08
C GLU A 884 23.63 -14.23 -32.06
N GLU A 885 22.37 -13.94 -32.32
CA GLU A 885 21.55 -14.61 -33.30
C GLU A 885 21.22 -13.65 -34.45
N THR A 886 20.93 -14.20 -35.61
CA THR A 886 20.48 -13.43 -36.77
C THR A 886 19.07 -13.85 -37.13
N LEU A 887 18.16 -12.87 -37.20
CA LEU A 887 16.74 -13.08 -37.46
C LEU A 887 16.36 -12.39 -38.78
N GLN A 888 15.76 -13.14 -39.70
CA GLN A 888 15.17 -12.61 -40.92
C GLN A 888 13.66 -12.40 -40.72
N ILE A 889 13.20 -11.18 -40.99
CA ILE A 889 11.80 -10.76 -40.97
C ILE A 889 11.51 -10.15 -42.35
N GLY A 890 10.72 -10.86 -43.16
CA GLY A 890 10.55 -10.53 -44.58
C GLY A 890 11.88 -10.53 -45.33
N GLU A 891 12.20 -9.43 -46.02
CA GLU A 891 13.46 -9.27 -46.76
C GLU A 891 14.62 -8.70 -45.91
N ARG A 892 14.34 -8.30 -44.66
CA ARG A 892 15.31 -7.63 -43.79
C ARG A 892 15.88 -8.59 -42.75
N THR A 893 17.15 -8.37 -42.43
CA THR A 893 17.87 -9.14 -41.42
C THR A 893 18.20 -8.27 -40.22
N PHE A 894 17.85 -8.75 -39.04
CA PHE A 894 18.06 -8.12 -37.75
C PHE A 894 19.01 -8.97 -36.90
N LYS A 895 19.60 -8.34 -35.88
CA LYS A 895 20.42 -9.02 -34.87
C LYS A 895 19.61 -9.14 -33.59
N ALA A 896 19.72 -10.29 -32.93
CA ALA A 896 19.13 -10.52 -31.61
C ALA A 896 20.25 -10.93 -30.65
N SER A 897 20.36 -10.22 -29.53
CA SER A 897 21.49 -10.35 -28.61
C SER A 897 21.00 -10.89 -27.26
N PHE A 898 21.64 -11.94 -26.74
CA PHE A 898 21.25 -12.63 -25.50
C PHE A 898 22.42 -12.67 -24.50
N GLY A 899 22.50 -11.70 -23.59
CA GLY A 899 23.58 -11.61 -22.61
C GLY A 899 23.35 -12.37 -21.30
N GLY A 900 24.34 -12.29 -20.41
CA GLY A 900 24.27 -12.91 -19.07
C GLY A 900 24.15 -14.44 -19.12
N LYS A 901 23.26 -14.99 -18.29
CA LYS A 901 22.99 -16.43 -18.20
C LYS A 901 22.06 -16.97 -19.31
N LYS A 902 21.50 -16.09 -20.15
CA LYS A 902 20.50 -16.44 -21.18
C LYS A 902 20.97 -17.54 -22.13
N ILE A 903 22.25 -17.57 -22.51
CA ILE A 903 22.81 -18.63 -23.38
C ILE A 903 22.76 -20.04 -22.76
N GLY A 904 22.68 -20.16 -21.43
CA GLY A 904 22.56 -21.43 -20.72
C GLY A 904 21.13 -21.74 -20.27
N GLU A 905 20.24 -20.75 -20.29
CA GLU A 905 18.87 -20.84 -19.78
C GLU A 905 17.83 -20.99 -20.90
N LEU A 906 18.05 -20.32 -22.03
CA LEU A 906 17.09 -20.19 -23.11
C LEU A 906 17.34 -21.21 -24.22
N ASN A 907 16.25 -21.60 -24.88
CA ASN A 907 16.29 -22.42 -26.08
C ASN A 907 15.71 -21.65 -27.26
N LYS A 908 16.15 -22.02 -28.46
CA LYS A 908 15.50 -21.65 -29.72
C LYS A 908 15.06 -22.90 -30.45
N GLU A 909 14.30 -22.70 -31.51
CA GLU A 909 14.09 -23.74 -32.50
C GLU A 909 14.75 -23.35 -33.81
N ILE A 910 14.98 -24.37 -34.63
CA ILE A 910 15.53 -24.21 -35.96
C ILE A 910 14.54 -24.86 -36.91
N ALA A 911 14.03 -24.06 -37.84
CA ALA A 911 13.13 -24.56 -38.86
C ALA A 911 13.94 -25.32 -39.93
N LEU A 912 13.50 -26.53 -40.24
CA LEU A 912 14.18 -27.41 -41.20
C LEU A 912 13.56 -27.26 -42.59
N ASP A 913 14.34 -27.55 -43.63
CA ASP A 913 13.83 -27.72 -44.98
C ASP A 913 13.23 -29.13 -45.19
N SER A 914 12.65 -29.37 -46.36
CA SER A 914 12.05 -30.67 -46.71
C SER A 914 13.05 -31.84 -46.76
N SER A 915 14.36 -31.56 -46.75
CA SER A 915 15.43 -32.56 -46.65
C SER A 915 15.92 -32.78 -45.22
N GLY A 916 15.35 -32.09 -44.24
CA GLY A 916 15.76 -32.12 -42.84
C GLY A 916 17.06 -31.34 -42.56
N SER A 917 17.51 -30.52 -43.52
CA SER A 917 18.71 -29.72 -43.41
C SER A 917 18.40 -28.32 -42.88
N TYR A 918 19.40 -27.68 -42.27
CA TYR A 918 19.38 -26.28 -41.83
C TYR A 918 20.43 -25.49 -42.60
N SER A 919 20.03 -24.44 -43.29
CA SER A 919 20.94 -23.56 -44.02
C SER A 919 21.29 -22.29 -43.24
N ASP A 920 22.56 -21.89 -43.36
CA ASP A 920 23.09 -20.52 -43.17
C ASP A 920 23.01 -19.85 -41.79
N GLY A 921 22.55 -20.53 -40.74
CA GLY A 921 22.64 -19.98 -39.37
C GLY A 921 21.70 -18.80 -39.10
N ILE A 922 20.77 -18.50 -40.00
CA ILE A 922 19.81 -17.40 -39.91
C ILE A 922 18.44 -17.98 -39.52
N SER A 923 17.92 -17.52 -38.39
CA SER A 923 16.54 -17.81 -37.99
C SER A 923 15.58 -17.01 -38.86
N THR A 924 14.48 -17.61 -39.34
CA THR A 924 13.52 -16.93 -40.22
C THR A 924 12.13 -16.98 -39.62
N VAL A 925 11.44 -15.83 -39.58
CA VAL A 925 10.03 -15.78 -39.20
C VAL A 925 9.18 -16.39 -40.31
N ARG A 926 8.29 -17.32 -39.96
CA ARG A 926 7.39 -17.99 -40.92
C ARG A 926 5.95 -17.57 -40.66
N THR A 927 5.23 -17.16 -41.70
CA THR A 927 3.79 -16.94 -41.65
C THR A 927 3.10 -17.99 -42.51
N VAL A 928 2.13 -18.71 -41.93
CA VAL A 928 1.39 -19.79 -42.59
C VAL A 928 -0.10 -19.53 -42.45
N ALA A 929 -0.85 -19.68 -43.55
CA ALA A 929 -2.30 -19.62 -43.51
C ALA A 929 -2.87 -20.83 -42.74
N HIS A 930 -3.83 -20.60 -41.85
CA HIS A 930 -4.43 -21.64 -41.02
C HIS A 930 -5.93 -21.37 -40.85
N GLY A 931 -6.75 -22.15 -41.56
CA GLY A 931 -8.20 -21.93 -41.64
C GLY A 931 -8.53 -20.53 -42.17
N LEU A 932 -9.32 -19.77 -41.41
CA LEU A 932 -9.68 -18.38 -41.71
C LEU A 932 -8.59 -17.35 -41.33
N GLY A 933 -7.55 -17.77 -40.60
CA GLY A 933 -6.53 -16.88 -40.05
C GLY A 933 -5.11 -17.25 -40.48
N LYS A 934 -4.14 -16.75 -39.71
CA LYS A 934 -2.71 -16.94 -39.96
C LYS A 934 -1.96 -17.27 -38.67
N VAL A 935 -0.96 -18.13 -38.78
CA VAL A 935 0.01 -18.41 -37.70
C VAL A 935 1.37 -17.89 -38.13
N MET A 936 1.89 -16.94 -37.36
CA MET A 936 3.21 -16.36 -37.51
C MET A 936 4.11 -16.89 -36.40
N TRP A 937 5.23 -17.50 -36.75
CA TRP A 937 6.15 -18.12 -35.81
C TRP A 937 7.55 -17.53 -35.94
N CYS A 938 8.04 -16.97 -34.84
CA CYS A 938 9.44 -16.58 -34.67
C CYS A 938 10.15 -17.65 -33.83
N PRO A 939 11.12 -18.40 -34.39
CA PRO A 939 11.77 -19.49 -33.67
C PRO A 939 12.71 -19.03 -32.54
N LEU A 940 13.01 -17.73 -32.46
CA LEU A 940 13.78 -17.12 -31.38
C LEU A 940 12.84 -16.55 -30.30
N PRO A 941 13.15 -16.70 -29.01
CA PRO A 941 12.42 -16.04 -27.93
C PRO A 941 12.80 -14.56 -27.87
N LEU A 942 12.23 -13.78 -28.80
CA LEU A 942 12.71 -12.45 -29.12
C LEU A 942 12.47 -11.44 -28.00
N GLU A 943 11.42 -11.59 -27.18
CA GLU A 943 11.14 -10.69 -26.06
C GLU A 943 12.22 -10.74 -24.97
N LEU A 944 13.02 -11.82 -24.90
CA LEU A 944 14.13 -11.96 -23.96
C LEU A 944 15.47 -11.46 -24.54
N ASN A 945 15.46 -10.88 -25.73
CA ASN A 945 16.65 -10.30 -26.35
C ASN A 945 16.92 -8.88 -25.82
N GLU A 946 18.15 -8.39 -25.95
CA GLU A 946 18.58 -7.06 -25.45
C GLU A 946 18.30 -5.91 -26.44
N ARG A 947 17.87 -6.23 -27.67
CA ARG A 947 17.69 -5.24 -28.75
C ARG A 947 16.23 -5.03 -29.10
N THR A 948 15.78 -3.79 -28.96
CA THR A 948 14.39 -3.41 -29.25
C THR A 948 14.10 -3.29 -30.75
N ASP A 949 15.09 -2.95 -31.58
CA ASP A 949 14.91 -2.76 -33.03
C ASP A 949 14.38 -4.01 -33.73
N ALA A 950 14.89 -5.20 -33.36
CA ALA A 950 14.40 -6.48 -33.86
C ALA A 950 12.98 -6.79 -33.38
N LEU A 951 12.65 -6.45 -32.14
CA LEU A 951 11.35 -6.71 -31.54
C LEU A 951 10.25 -5.82 -32.12
N ILE A 952 10.54 -4.51 -32.29
CA ILE A 952 9.66 -3.58 -33.01
C ILE A 952 9.38 -4.11 -34.42
N ALA A 953 10.41 -4.49 -35.17
CA ALA A 953 10.24 -4.99 -36.53
C ALA A 953 9.39 -6.26 -36.61
N LEU A 954 9.47 -7.14 -35.59
CA LEU A 954 8.62 -8.33 -35.50
C LEU A 954 7.16 -7.95 -35.27
N TYR A 955 6.89 -7.03 -34.34
CA TYR A 955 5.52 -6.58 -34.06
C TYR A 955 4.93 -5.78 -35.21
N GLU A 956 5.71 -4.93 -35.90
CA GLU A 956 5.28 -4.27 -37.13
C GLU A 956 4.85 -5.29 -38.20
N ALA A 957 5.62 -6.37 -38.39
CA ALA A 957 5.27 -7.43 -39.30
C ALA A 957 3.99 -8.18 -38.88
N ALA A 958 3.81 -8.45 -37.59
CA ALA A 958 2.60 -9.08 -37.07
C ALA A 958 1.35 -8.20 -37.22
N LEU A 959 1.48 -6.90 -36.98
CA LEU A 959 0.42 -5.91 -37.21
C LEU A 959 0.04 -5.80 -38.68
N HIS A 960 1.03 -5.89 -39.59
CA HIS A 960 0.78 -5.92 -41.03
C HIS A 960 -0.04 -7.14 -41.44
N GLU A 961 0.26 -8.32 -40.88
CA GLU A 961 -0.48 -9.55 -41.15
C GLU A 961 -1.91 -9.54 -40.61
N ALA A 962 -2.15 -8.80 -39.52
CA ALA A 962 -3.43 -8.73 -38.82
C ALA A 962 -4.48 -7.80 -39.47
N GLU A 963 -4.11 -7.03 -40.51
CA GLU A 963 -4.96 -6.11 -41.31
C GLU A 963 -5.78 -5.07 -40.47
N ASP A 964 -5.65 -3.78 -40.78
CA ASP A 964 -6.43 -2.70 -40.14
C ASP A 964 -6.21 -2.48 -38.62
N LEU A 965 -4.99 -2.69 -38.12
CA LEU A 965 -4.58 -2.19 -36.80
C LEU A 965 -3.83 -0.86 -36.97
N LYS A 966 -4.44 0.24 -36.52
CA LYS A 966 -3.84 1.58 -36.52
C LYS A 966 -3.90 2.18 -35.11
N PRO A 967 -2.91 3.00 -34.72
CA PRO A 967 -2.99 3.75 -33.47
C PRO A 967 -4.22 4.66 -33.46
N GLY A 968 -4.93 4.72 -32.34
CA GLY A 968 -6.03 5.67 -32.15
C GLY A 968 -5.57 7.13 -32.04
N ILE A 969 -4.28 7.35 -31.78
CA ILE A 969 -3.65 8.66 -31.65
C ILE A 969 -2.46 8.74 -32.62
N VAL A 970 -2.37 9.84 -33.36
CA VAL A 970 -1.19 10.20 -34.16
C VAL A 970 -0.32 11.16 -33.34
N TRP A 971 0.93 10.80 -33.11
CA TRP A 971 1.90 11.64 -32.41
C TRP A 971 2.56 12.61 -33.39
N GLU A 972 2.36 13.91 -33.19
CA GLU A 972 2.98 14.98 -33.98
C GLU A 972 4.24 15.52 -33.30
N ALA A 973 4.31 15.46 -31.97
CA ALA A 973 5.51 15.76 -31.17
C ALA A 973 5.58 14.89 -29.91
N GLY A 974 6.80 14.50 -29.52
CA GLY A 974 7.12 13.82 -28.26
C GLY A 974 6.88 12.30 -28.23
N GLY A 975 6.36 11.72 -29.31
CA GLY A 975 6.08 10.27 -29.41
C GLY A 975 7.33 9.39 -29.50
N ASP A 976 8.47 9.96 -29.88
CA ASP A 976 9.78 9.31 -29.99
C ASP A 976 10.54 9.18 -28.67
N HIS A 977 10.03 9.78 -27.59
CA HIS A 977 10.61 9.63 -26.26
C HIS A 977 10.21 8.29 -25.62
N PRO A 978 11.18 7.42 -25.28
CA PRO A 978 10.90 6.09 -24.71
C PRO A 978 10.33 6.14 -23.29
N GLY A 979 10.59 7.22 -22.55
CA GLY A 979 10.04 7.45 -21.21
C GLY A 979 8.66 8.08 -21.19
N ILE A 980 8.04 8.34 -22.34
CA ILE A 980 6.70 8.94 -22.40
C ILE A 980 5.69 7.86 -22.78
N PHE A 981 4.67 7.66 -21.95
CA PHE A 981 3.52 6.83 -22.27
C PHE A 981 2.34 7.70 -22.69
N GLY A 982 1.51 7.20 -23.62
CA GLY A 982 0.26 7.84 -23.98
C GLY A 982 -0.74 6.83 -24.55
N SER A 983 -2.00 6.94 -24.13
CA SER A 983 -3.08 6.04 -24.56
C SER A 983 -4.41 6.78 -24.67
N LYS A 984 -5.31 6.24 -25.51
CA LYS A 984 -6.71 6.64 -25.64
C LYS A 984 -7.57 5.42 -25.30
N LEU A 985 -8.47 5.57 -24.32
CA LEU A 985 -9.55 4.62 -24.08
C LEU A 985 -10.84 5.19 -24.67
N GLN A 986 -11.50 4.42 -25.53
CA GLN A 986 -12.77 4.78 -26.14
C GLN A 986 -13.93 4.22 -25.32
N PHE A 987 -14.93 5.06 -25.07
CA PHE A 987 -16.18 4.74 -24.40
C PHE A 987 -17.38 5.09 -25.29
N LYS A 988 -18.58 4.72 -24.84
CA LYS A 988 -19.83 5.02 -25.56
C LYS A 988 -20.06 6.50 -25.82
N GLN A 989 -19.71 7.37 -24.86
CA GLN A 989 -20.03 8.79 -24.89
C GLN A 989 -18.82 9.69 -25.18
N GLY A 990 -17.62 9.14 -25.36
CA GLY A 990 -16.40 9.92 -25.47
C GLY A 990 -15.13 9.11 -25.26
N SER A 991 -14.04 9.78 -24.92
CA SER A 991 -12.73 9.14 -24.75
C SER A 991 -11.98 9.69 -23.55
N LEU A 992 -11.16 8.85 -22.91
CA LEU A 992 -10.17 9.27 -21.91
C LEU A 992 -8.78 9.17 -22.53
N TYR A 993 -8.02 10.27 -22.45
CA TYR A 993 -6.61 10.31 -22.85
C TYR A 993 -5.75 10.38 -21.60
N THR A 994 -4.72 9.53 -21.56
CA THR A 994 -3.79 9.44 -20.43
C THR A 994 -2.36 9.51 -20.94
N PHE A 995 -1.60 10.50 -20.48
CA PHE A 995 -0.19 10.72 -20.79
C PHE A 995 0.64 10.73 -19.51
N ILE A 996 1.75 10.01 -19.51
CA ILE A 996 2.58 9.81 -18.31
C ILE A 996 4.04 9.98 -18.69
N SER A 997 4.77 10.77 -17.92
CA SER A 997 6.22 10.93 -18.05
C SER A 997 6.94 10.08 -17.02
N GLU A 998 7.84 9.23 -17.50
CA GLU A 998 8.91 8.58 -16.72
C GLU A 998 10.27 9.21 -17.05
N ALA A 999 10.27 10.32 -17.79
CA ALA A 999 11.46 11.06 -18.16
C ALA A 999 11.86 12.05 -17.05
N GLY A 1000 13.17 12.27 -16.90
CA GLY A 1000 13.75 13.28 -16.01
C GLY A 1000 13.76 14.70 -16.59
N MET A 1001 12.91 14.99 -17.57
CA MET A 1001 12.77 16.31 -18.18
C MET A 1001 11.35 16.53 -18.69
N ASP A 1002 10.98 17.80 -18.82
CA ASP A 1002 9.71 18.20 -19.44
C ASP A 1002 9.72 17.91 -20.94
N CYS A 1003 8.60 17.41 -21.45
CA CYS A 1003 8.44 17.06 -22.86
C CYS A 1003 7.24 17.80 -23.47
N PRO A 1004 7.42 18.58 -24.56
CA PRO A 1004 6.30 19.12 -25.32
C PRO A 1004 5.62 17.98 -26.09
N ILE A 1005 4.33 17.77 -25.84
CA ILE A 1005 3.53 16.75 -26.51
C ILE A 1005 2.55 17.42 -27.45
N THR A 1006 2.40 16.87 -28.66
CA THR A 1006 1.30 17.20 -29.55
C THR A 1006 0.80 15.93 -30.18
N VAL A 1007 -0.51 15.69 -30.02
CA VAL A 1007 -1.19 14.49 -30.49
C VAL A 1007 -2.42 14.88 -31.28
N ARG A 1008 -2.71 14.13 -32.33
CA ARG A 1008 -3.95 14.26 -33.11
C ARG A 1008 -4.76 12.98 -32.99
N ASP A 1009 -6.02 13.13 -32.60
CA ASP A 1009 -6.95 12.00 -32.57
C ASP A 1009 -7.29 11.55 -34.00
N ALA A 1010 -7.17 10.25 -34.26
CA ALA A 1010 -7.31 9.71 -35.62
C ALA A 1010 -8.77 9.71 -36.14
N GLU A 1011 -9.76 9.77 -35.25
CA GLU A 1011 -11.18 9.70 -35.59
C GLU A 1011 -11.79 11.09 -35.76
N THR A 1012 -11.50 11.99 -34.82
CA THR A 1012 -12.04 13.37 -34.77
C THR A 1012 -11.16 14.39 -35.49
N ASN A 1013 -9.90 14.03 -35.78
CA ASN A 1013 -8.89 14.88 -36.39
C ASN A 1013 -8.56 16.17 -35.59
N LYS A 1014 -8.91 16.22 -34.30
CA LYS A 1014 -8.51 17.29 -33.38
C LYS A 1014 -7.11 17.05 -32.83
N SER A 1015 -6.35 18.13 -32.67
CA SER A 1015 -5.02 18.10 -32.05
C SER A 1015 -5.09 18.65 -30.62
N TYR A 1016 -4.25 18.11 -29.75
CA TYR A 1016 -4.09 18.57 -28.37
C TYR A 1016 -2.60 18.77 -28.09
N SER A 1017 -2.26 19.91 -27.49
CA SER A 1017 -0.87 20.28 -27.17
C SER A 1017 -0.73 20.68 -25.71
N PHE A 1018 0.32 20.19 -25.06
CA PHE A 1018 0.63 20.49 -23.67
C PHE A 1018 2.11 20.20 -23.37
N VAL A 1019 2.59 20.71 -22.24
CA VAL A 1019 3.88 20.31 -21.68
C VAL A 1019 3.63 19.23 -20.65
N LEU A 1020 4.21 18.06 -20.88
CA LEU A 1020 4.20 16.97 -19.93
C LEU A 1020 5.45 17.11 -19.05
N GLU A 1021 5.25 17.61 -17.83
CA GLU A 1021 6.32 17.82 -16.86
C GLU A 1021 7.05 16.49 -16.51
N SER A 1022 8.33 16.61 -16.16
CA SER A 1022 9.16 15.51 -15.66
C SER A 1022 8.46 14.72 -14.56
N GLU A 1023 8.36 13.40 -14.72
CA GLU A 1023 7.72 12.49 -13.76
C GLU A 1023 6.23 12.75 -13.42
N ARG A 1024 5.53 13.57 -14.21
CA ARG A 1024 4.11 13.90 -13.99
C ARG A 1024 3.19 13.23 -15.01
N SER A 1025 1.89 13.44 -14.85
CA SER A 1025 0.84 12.94 -15.74
C SER A 1025 -0.09 14.05 -16.23
N VAL A 1026 -0.62 13.88 -17.45
CA VAL A 1026 -1.69 14.70 -18.03
C VAL A 1026 -2.81 13.76 -18.44
N LEU A 1027 -4.01 14.01 -17.93
CA LEU A 1027 -5.22 13.28 -18.30
C LEU A 1027 -6.29 14.26 -18.75
N PHE A 1028 -7.08 13.89 -19.74
CA PHE A 1028 -8.26 14.64 -20.13
C PHE A 1028 -9.31 13.75 -20.79
N ALA A 1029 -10.58 14.12 -20.60
CA ALA A 1029 -11.72 13.46 -21.20
C ALA A 1029 -12.31 14.32 -22.31
N THR A 1030 -12.84 13.68 -23.35
CA THR A 1030 -13.54 14.36 -24.45
C THR A 1030 -14.90 13.73 -24.72
N ASP A 1031 -15.79 14.48 -25.36
CA ASP A 1031 -16.98 13.93 -26.03
C ASP A 1031 -16.57 13.20 -27.34
N LEU A 1032 -17.58 12.68 -28.06
CA LEU A 1032 -17.39 11.98 -29.34
C LEU A 1032 -16.88 12.90 -30.47
N GLU A 1033 -17.12 14.20 -30.36
CA GLU A 1033 -16.61 15.22 -31.27
C GLU A 1033 -15.19 15.70 -30.89
N GLY A 1034 -14.61 15.18 -29.81
CA GLY A 1034 -13.28 15.56 -29.30
C GLY A 1034 -13.24 16.92 -28.59
N ASN A 1035 -14.37 17.46 -28.11
CA ASN A 1035 -14.34 18.63 -27.24
C ASN A 1035 -13.95 18.18 -25.83
N VAL A 1036 -13.03 18.89 -25.18
CA VAL A 1036 -12.57 18.57 -23.82
C VAL A 1036 -13.71 18.82 -22.83
N LEU A 1037 -14.08 17.77 -22.10
CA LEU A 1037 -15.09 17.81 -21.04
C LEU A 1037 -14.47 18.26 -19.71
N ALA A 1038 -13.32 17.70 -19.38
CA ALA A 1038 -12.52 18.04 -18.21
C ALA A 1038 -11.07 17.62 -18.44
N SER A 1039 -10.15 18.25 -17.70
CA SER A 1039 -8.74 17.88 -17.70
C SER A 1039 -8.17 17.90 -16.29
N TYR A 1040 -7.27 16.96 -16.02
CA TYR A 1040 -6.50 16.87 -14.78
C TYR A 1040 -5.43 17.97 -14.72
N ARG A 1041 -4.92 18.39 -15.89
CA ARG A 1041 -4.01 19.54 -16.06
C ARG A 1041 -4.42 20.37 -17.27
N ASP A 1042 -3.92 21.59 -17.34
CA ASP A 1042 -4.19 22.50 -18.45
C ASP A 1042 -3.65 21.93 -19.78
N ILE A 1043 -4.49 22.00 -20.82
CA ILE A 1043 -4.17 21.60 -22.19
C ILE A 1043 -4.66 22.66 -23.18
N ILE A 1044 -3.97 22.76 -24.33
CA ILE A 1044 -4.38 23.61 -25.45
C ILE A 1044 -5.01 22.72 -26.52
N VAL A 1045 -6.21 23.10 -26.97
CA VAL A 1045 -6.99 22.41 -28.01
C VAL A 1045 -6.92 23.15 -29.34
#